data_AF-A0A935UX09-F1
#
_entry.id   AF-A0A935UX09-F1
#
_cell.length_a   1.000
_cell.length_b   1.000
_cell.length_c   1.000
_cell.angle_alpha   90.00
_cell.angle_beta   90.00
_cell.angle_gamma   90.00
#
_symmetry.space_group_name_H-M   'P 1'
#
loop_
_entity.id
_entity.type
_entity.pdbx_description
1 polymer ?
#
loop_
_entity_poly.entity_id
_entity_poly.type
_entity_poly.pdbx_seq_one_letter_code
_entity_poly.pdbx_strand_id
1 'polypeptide(L)'
;MTRLPFGPLGLIFGLTTLGCAGQDRDRDGFPSHEDCDDDQANAWMARGEYEGDVTEDNAQTLCEGYCRMIVQGDVDIEDDDTAQLLALACVTEITGDLVLADNAELVNVSGLSALQEVGGELVIDNNPSLVSLYGLQSLRRVGGDLTISQNETLNGIKQLSSLAEVGGDLTLWLNPSVGAFDVPSLRLVGGALNIDDNNNLTTITSIGEVDSVAGLRLHENNTLIDLAGLNTLRRVSGDLEVSNSYELASLTGLEGVFAVEGSVTLSDVPWLEDLSGLGGLEDLGADLTLHRLWALPTPSGLDALQVIPGTLRLAENDALVSLSGLERISSVGGLQVEANPALTSLDGLDALVEVVGDLTLANNPVLADLVSLAPLKGVGGDLTISNNSAISLPLGGLDALSQVGGDLNIDSNPNLTDLLGLRALEEVGGDLNIRRSPLLTDLYGLDGVAAIGGSLNVISNDTLTSLAGVSTLRHIGRDVAIYDNDLLTSPSGLSGISVIPGGLRVMENDSLTSLKGFEALAQVGGGLYIGKNPALTSLDALDRLTTVAGDLEISDNDGLLVLGTFPDLESVGGRLIIQRNVGLLEDRRLRPSRRHRQRPVDPRTEQPWGHRRLQPSQVLHEGLDLSSFPALRMLSGLQRGHQPRRELHH
;
A
#
# COMPACT_ATOMS: atom_id res chain seq x y z
N MET A 1 23.23 -43.93 -75.88
CA MET A 1 21.88 -44.33 -76.33
C MET A 1 20.99 -43.10 -76.18
N THR A 2 21.00 -42.20 -77.18
CA THR A 2 20.03 -42.07 -78.32
C THR A 2 18.70 -41.43 -77.86
N ARG A 3 18.21 -40.28 -78.36
CA ARG A 3 18.45 -39.49 -79.59
C ARG A 3 17.87 -38.05 -79.44
N LEU A 4 18.61 -37.07 -79.98
CA LEU A 4 18.21 -35.72 -80.50
C LEU A 4 17.18 -35.84 -81.68
N PRO A 5 16.63 -34.81 -82.41
CA PRO A 5 17.21 -33.48 -82.77
C PRO A 5 16.26 -32.29 -83.14
N PHE A 6 16.87 -31.20 -83.65
CA PHE A 6 16.38 -30.14 -84.58
C PHE A 6 15.90 -28.77 -84.03
N GLY A 7 16.64 -27.70 -84.37
CA GLY A 7 16.06 -26.44 -84.89
C GLY A 7 16.29 -26.37 -86.41
N PRO A 8 16.25 -25.19 -87.08
CA PRO A 8 15.41 -23.98 -86.97
C PRO A 8 14.71 -23.64 -88.33
N LEU A 9 14.03 -22.48 -88.45
CA LEU A 9 13.52 -21.72 -89.65
C LEU A 9 12.06 -21.26 -89.39
N GLY A 10 11.61 -20.00 -89.44
CA GLY A 10 12.16 -18.73 -89.92
C GLY A 10 11.15 -18.08 -90.89
N LEU A 11 10.58 -16.89 -90.58
CA LEU A 11 9.92 -15.94 -91.52
C LEU A 11 9.37 -14.74 -90.69
N ILE A 12 9.41 -13.45 -91.03
CA ILE A 12 10.13 -12.65 -92.04
C ILE A 12 9.77 -11.15 -91.81
N PHE A 13 10.74 -10.24 -92.02
CA PHE A 13 10.70 -8.79 -92.33
C PHE A 13 10.07 -7.72 -91.39
N GLY A 14 10.87 -6.65 -91.15
CA GLY A 14 10.37 -5.29 -90.93
C GLY A 14 11.26 -4.39 -90.06
N LEU A 15 12.30 -3.79 -90.64
CA LEU A 15 13.15 -2.75 -90.03
C LEU A 15 12.51 -1.34 -90.18
N THR A 16 12.81 -0.47 -89.20
CA THR A 16 12.80 1.01 -89.16
C THR A 16 11.52 1.82 -88.79
N THR A 17 11.57 2.33 -87.54
CA THR A 17 11.36 3.70 -87.01
C THR A 17 9.99 4.40 -87.03
N LEU A 18 9.49 4.70 -85.81
CA LEU A 18 9.05 6.00 -85.22
C LEU A 18 8.24 5.63 -83.94
N GLY A 19 8.34 6.23 -82.75
CA GLY A 19 9.07 7.36 -82.18
C GLY A 19 8.71 7.46 -80.68
N CYS A 20 9.61 8.05 -79.88
CA CYS A 20 9.48 8.27 -78.44
C CYS A 20 8.30 9.18 -78.05
N ALA A 21 7.68 8.92 -76.88
CA ALA A 21 7.08 9.95 -76.01
C ALA A 21 6.81 9.40 -74.60
N GLY A 22 7.77 9.62 -73.71
CA GLY A 22 7.75 9.40 -72.25
C GLY A 22 9.16 9.76 -71.77
N GLN A 23 9.30 10.81 -70.96
CA GLN A 23 10.53 11.59 -70.85
C GLN A 23 11.59 10.93 -69.95
N ASP A 24 12.70 10.50 -70.56
CA ASP A 24 14.02 10.23 -69.97
C ASP A 24 14.99 11.22 -70.66
N ARG A 25 15.55 12.17 -69.90
CA ARG A 25 16.22 13.36 -70.46
C ARG A 25 17.74 13.32 -70.43
N ASP A 26 18.37 12.49 -69.62
CA ASP A 26 19.82 12.28 -69.62
C ASP A 26 20.23 10.93 -70.24
N ARG A 27 19.26 10.05 -70.54
CA ARG A 27 19.37 8.80 -71.30
C ARG A 27 20.11 7.69 -70.57
N ASP A 28 19.97 7.62 -69.25
CA ASP A 28 20.50 6.54 -68.43
C ASP A 28 19.56 5.32 -68.36
N GLY A 29 18.26 5.52 -68.63
CA GLY A 29 17.27 4.47 -68.89
C GLY A 29 16.13 4.30 -67.88
N PHE A 30 15.85 5.26 -66.97
CA PHE A 30 14.74 5.13 -66.00
C PHE A 30 13.72 6.29 -66.03
N PRO A 31 12.43 6.09 -65.63
CA PRO A 31 11.36 7.10 -65.73
C PRO A 31 11.04 7.82 -64.40
N SER A 32 11.30 9.13 -64.36
CA SER A 32 10.62 10.23 -63.62
C SER A 32 10.08 10.05 -62.19
N HIS A 33 10.68 9.23 -61.33
CA HIS A 33 10.37 9.23 -59.88
C HIS A 33 11.61 9.23 -58.97
N GLU A 34 12.80 9.41 -59.53
CA GLU A 34 14.08 9.47 -58.84
C GLU A 34 14.91 10.61 -59.46
N ASP A 35 14.95 11.80 -58.84
CA ASP A 35 15.85 12.89 -59.27
C ASP A 35 16.48 13.69 -58.09
N CYS A 36 16.45 13.13 -56.88
CA CYS A 36 17.12 13.72 -55.70
C CYS A 36 18.59 13.28 -55.53
N ASP A 37 19.19 12.58 -56.50
CA ASP A 37 20.56 12.06 -56.45
C ASP A 37 21.49 12.44 -57.64
N ASP A 38 21.04 13.28 -58.59
CA ASP A 38 21.84 13.65 -59.78
C ASP A 38 22.31 15.13 -59.84
N ASP A 39 23.39 15.37 -60.59
CA ASP A 39 24.09 16.67 -60.74
C ASP A 39 23.34 17.70 -61.63
N GLN A 40 22.04 17.52 -61.94
CA GLN A 40 21.24 18.47 -62.74
C GLN A 40 19.95 18.96 -62.05
N ALA A 41 20.12 19.48 -60.83
CA ALA A 41 19.11 20.17 -60.02
C ALA A 41 18.54 21.47 -60.63
N ASN A 42 17.77 21.40 -61.72
CA ASN A 42 17.10 22.58 -62.30
C ASN A 42 15.56 22.51 -62.28
N ALA A 43 14.95 21.44 -61.76
CA ALA A 43 13.48 21.28 -61.68
C ALA A 43 12.92 21.18 -60.25
N TRP A 44 13.74 20.78 -59.27
CA TRP A 44 13.32 20.62 -57.86
C TRP A 44 14.13 21.55 -56.97
N MET A 45 13.46 22.16 -55.98
CA MET A 45 14.17 22.92 -54.95
C MET A 45 14.82 21.95 -53.96
N ALA A 46 16.09 22.19 -53.65
CA ALA A 46 16.85 21.34 -52.72
C ALA A 46 16.27 21.33 -51.29
N ARG A 47 15.49 22.36 -50.93
CA ARG A 47 14.78 22.50 -49.65
C ARG A 47 13.55 23.38 -49.83
N GLY A 48 12.43 22.97 -49.26
CA GLY A 48 11.19 23.75 -49.10
C GLY A 48 10.85 23.94 -47.62
N GLU A 49 10.00 24.93 -47.36
CA GLU A 49 9.38 25.19 -46.05
C GLU A 49 7.86 25.31 -46.29
N TYR A 50 7.08 24.53 -45.55
CA TYR A 50 5.62 24.59 -45.52
C TYR A 50 5.20 25.20 -44.18
N GLU A 51 4.35 26.23 -44.22
CA GLU A 51 3.88 26.94 -43.03
C GLU A 51 2.45 26.51 -42.70
N GLY A 52 2.25 26.03 -41.47
CA GLY A 52 0.99 25.51 -40.98
C GLY A 52 0.92 23.99 -40.93
N ASP A 53 -0.24 23.50 -40.48
CA ASP A 53 -0.42 22.09 -40.18
C ASP A 53 -0.71 21.27 -41.44
N VAL A 54 -0.17 20.06 -41.45
CA VAL A 54 -0.41 19.07 -42.48
C VAL A 54 -1.41 18.06 -41.95
N THR A 55 -2.51 17.89 -42.66
CA THR A 55 -3.52 16.87 -42.36
C THR A 55 -3.77 16.01 -43.58
N GLU A 56 -4.61 14.99 -43.43
CA GLU A 56 -5.14 14.20 -44.53
C GLU A 56 -5.84 15.04 -45.61
N ASP A 57 -6.26 16.27 -45.33
CA ASP A 57 -6.87 17.12 -46.37
C ASP A 57 -5.84 17.77 -47.31
N ASN A 58 -4.58 17.90 -46.90
CA ASN A 58 -3.60 18.75 -47.59
C ASN A 58 -2.23 18.11 -47.88
N ALA A 59 -1.95 16.88 -47.41
CA ALA A 59 -0.65 16.23 -47.57
C ALA A 59 -0.31 15.83 -49.01
N GLN A 60 -1.30 15.55 -49.87
CA GLN A 60 -1.11 14.96 -51.22
C GLN A 60 -0.12 15.69 -52.14
N THR A 61 0.00 17.02 -52.00
CA THR A 61 0.86 17.84 -52.89
C THR A 61 2.08 18.41 -52.18
N LEU A 62 2.29 18.07 -50.90
CA LEU A 62 3.30 18.69 -50.05
C LEU A 62 4.71 18.55 -50.64
N CYS A 63 5.05 17.37 -51.15
CA CYS A 63 6.37 17.07 -51.69
C CYS A 63 6.51 17.30 -53.21
N GLU A 64 5.50 17.86 -53.89
CA GLU A 64 5.62 18.13 -55.33
C GLU A 64 6.70 19.18 -55.62
N GLY A 65 7.83 18.75 -56.20
CA GLY A 65 8.93 19.64 -56.61
C GLY A 65 9.97 19.94 -55.53
N TYR A 66 9.93 19.26 -54.38
CA TYR A 66 10.90 19.42 -53.29
C TYR A 66 11.56 18.09 -52.88
N CYS A 67 12.89 18.08 -52.81
CA CYS A 67 13.64 16.91 -52.33
C CYS A 67 13.78 16.86 -50.81
N ARG A 68 13.58 18.01 -50.15
CA ARG A 68 13.56 18.14 -48.70
C ARG A 68 12.50 19.16 -48.33
N MET A 69 11.69 18.86 -47.32
CA MET A 69 10.68 19.76 -46.80
C MET A 69 10.79 19.88 -45.29
N ILE A 70 10.61 21.11 -44.81
CA ILE A 70 10.36 21.39 -43.40
C ILE A 70 8.89 21.76 -43.26
N VAL A 71 8.18 21.08 -42.36
CA VAL A 71 6.84 21.47 -41.95
C VAL A 71 6.94 22.34 -40.70
N GLN A 72 6.60 23.62 -40.81
CA GLN A 72 6.49 24.56 -39.70
C GLN A 72 5.08 24.53 -39.11
N GLY A 73 4.79 23.44 -38.41
CA GLY A 73 3.46 23.13 -37.86
C GLY A 73 3.41 21.66 -37.47
N ASP A 74 2.21 21.19 -37.22
CA ASP A 74 1.95 19.79 -36.86
C ASP A 74 1.69 18.95 -38.12
N VAL A 75 1.92 17.64 -38.03
CA VAL A 75 1.51 16.66 -39.04
C VAL A 75 0.59 15.66 -38.36
N ASP A 76 -0.65 15.59 -38.82
CA ASP A 76 -1.68 14.73 -38.25
C ASP A 76 -2.26 13.83 -39.35
N ILE A 77 -2.14 12.51 -39.19
CA ILE A 77 -2.67 11.51 -40.13
C ILE A 77 -3.52 10.53 -39.34
N GLU A 78 -4.83 10.73 -39.43
CA GLU A 78 -5.84 9.99 -38.69
C GLU A 78 -6.93 9.39 -39.60
N ASP A 79 -7.82 8.58 -39.02
CA ASP A 79 -9.07 8.11 -39.63
C ASP A 79 -8.90 7.35 -40.98
N ASP A 80 -7.90 6.47 -41.07
CA ASP A 80 -7.64 5.56 -42.20
C ASP A 80 -7.12 6.21 -43.51
N ASP A 81 -6.73 7.50 -43.55
CA ASP A 81 -6.24 8.14 -44.79
C ASP A 81 -4.74 7.92 -45.08
N THR A 82 -4.33 6.65 -45.04
CA THR A 82 -2.92 6.22 -45.12
C THR A 82 -2.31 6.38 -46.51
N ALA A 83 -3.12 6.59 -47.55
CA ALA A 83 -2.66 6.82 -48.91
C ALA A 83 -1.74 8.05 -49.03
N GLN A 84 -1.85 8.98 -48.08
CA GLN A 84 -1.14 10.26 -48.08
C GLN A 84 0.24 10.20 -47.45
N LEU A 85 0.57 9.12 -46.72
CA LEU A 85 1.87 9.03 -46.08
C LEU A 85 3.01 9.04 -47.10
N LEU A 86 2.80 8.43 -48.28
CA LEU A 86 3.77 8.47 -49.38
C LEU A 86 4.03 9.88 -49.92
N ALA A 87 3.07 10.80 -49.77
CA ALA A 87 3.24 12.20 -50.15
C ALA A 87 4.16 12.97 -49.19
N LEU A 88 4.54 12.39 -48.04
CA LEU A 88 5.47 12.95 -47.06
C LEU A 88 6.93 12.53 -47.30
N ALA A 89 7.24 11.81 -48.39
CA ALA A 89 8.56 11.22 -48.65
C ALA A 89 9.75 12.20 -48.64
N CYS A 90 9.50 13.49 -48.87
CA CYS A 90 10.52 14.54 -48.83
C CYS A 90 10.64 15.24 -47.45
N VAL A 91 9.72 15.01 -46.51
CA VAL A 91 9.71 15.70 -45.22
C VAL A 91 10.91 15.23 -44.41
N THR A 92 11.78 16.18 -44.08
CA THR A 92 13.00 15.92 -43.28
C THR A 92 12.88 16.39 -41.84
N GLU A 93 12.00 17.36 -41.59
CA GLU A 93 11.83 18.01 -40.30
C GLU A 93 10.37 18.45 -40.14
N ILE A 94 9.80 18.17 -38.98
CA ILE A 94 8.50 18.69 -38.53
C ILE A 94 8.80 19.50 -37.27
N THR A 95 8.46 20.79 -37.23
CA THR A 95 8.80 21.62 -36.07
C THR A 95 7.82 21.45 -34.92
N GLY A 96 6.59 21.04 -35.22
CA GLY A 96 5.54 20.69 -34.24
C GLY A 96 5.45 19.19 -34.00
N ASP A 97 4.24 18.71 -33.78
CA ASP A 97 3.94 17.31 -33.45
C ASP A 97 3.78 16.46 -34.72
N LEU A 98 4.04 15.16 -34.60
CA LEU A 98 3.70 14.16 -35.61
C LEU A 98 2.78 13.12 -34.97
N VAL A 99 1.53 13.10 -35.39
CA VAL A 99 0.50 12.17 -34.93
C VAL A 99 0.11 11.23 -36.07
N LEU A 100 0.26 9.93 -35.81
CA LEU A 100 -0.20 8.84 -36.66
C LEU A 100 -1.15 7.97 -35.83
N ALA A 101 -2.44 8.31 -35.81
CA ALA A 101 -3.41 7.68 -34.93
C ALA A 101 -4.60 7.07 -35.67
N ASP A 102 -5.25 6.06 -35.10
CA ASP A 102 -6.52 5.52 -35.59
C ASP A 102 -6.51 5.07 -37.08
N ASN A 103 -5.37 4.61 -37.61
CA ASN A 103 -5.28 4.09 -38.98
C ASN A 103 -5.30 2.55 -39.01
N ALA A 104 -6.49 1.97 -39.17
CA ALA A 104 -6.72 0.55 -39.30
C ALA A 104 -6.05 -0.10 -40.52
N GLU A 105 -5.85 0.62 -41.62
CA GLU A 105 -5.18 0.09 -42.83
C GLU A 105 -3.66 0.35 -42.90
N LEU A 106 -3.08 1.12 -41.96
CA LEU A 106 -1.66 1.49 -42.01
C LEU A 106 -0.77 0.27 -41.75
N VAL A 107 0.02 -0.15 -42.74
CA VAL A 107 0.90 -1.33 -42.61
C VAL A 107 2.35 -0.97 -42.24
N ASN A 108 2.81 0.21 -42.68
CA ASN A 108 4.15 0.74 -42.40
C ASN A 108 4.16 2.26 -42.61
N VAL A 109 5.24 2.91 -42.16
CA VAL A 109 5.41 4.36 -42.24
C VAL A 109 6.45 4.79 -43.28
N SER A 110 6.59 4.04 -44.37
CA SER A 110 7.70 4.21 -45.35
C SER A 110 7.77 5.61 -45.98
N GLY A 111 6.63 6.28 -46.05
CA GLY A 111 6.50 7.68 -46.46
C GLY A 111 7.32 8.67 -45.62
N LEU A 112 7.78 8.28 -44.43
CA LEU A 112 8.61 9.12 -43.55
C LEU A 112 10.11 8.81 -43.65
N SER A 113 10.57 8.05 -44.65
CA SER A 113 11.97 7.61 -44.81
C SER A 113 13.04 8.72 -44.75
N ALA A 114 12.67 9.96 -45.10
CA ALA A 114 13.55 11.13 -45.06
C ALA A 114 13.52 11.88 -43.71
N LEU A 115 12.56 11.59 -42.82
CA LEU A 115 12.33 12.32 -41.57
C LEU A 115 13.50 12.12 -40.61
N GLN A 116 14.06 13.22 -40.12
CA GLN A 116 15.21 13.25 -39.21
C GLN A 116 14.87 13.85 -37.86
N GLU A 117 13.89 14.74 -37.80
CA GLU A 117 13.54 15.47 -36.58
C GLU A 117 12.04 15.76 -36.50
N VAL A 118 11.48 15.52 -35.32
CA VAL A 118 10.17 16.02 -34.87
C VAL A 118 10.45 16.96 -33.71
N GLY A 119 10.04 18.22 -33.82
CA GLY A 119 10.33 19.26 -32.84
C GLY A 119 9.46 19.18 -31.59
N GLY A 120 8.23 18.68 -31.74
CA GLY A 120 7.28 18.36 -30.67
C GLY A 120 7.22 16.87 -30.38
N GLU A 121 6.00 16.37 -30.15
CA GLU A 121 5.69 14.98 -29.82
C GLU A 121 5.62 14.09 -31.07
N LEU A 122 5.99 12.82 -30.93
CA LEU A 122 5.75 11.78 -31.93
C LEU A 122 4.80 10.74 -31.33
N VAL A 123 3.58 10.68 -31.86
CA VAL A 123 2.54 9.75 -31.43
C VAL A 123 2.23 8.76 -32.56
N ILE A 124 2.37 7.47 -32.27
CA ILE A 124 1.94 6.37 -33.15
C ILE A 124 0.99 5.50 -32.35
N ASP A 125 -0.30 5.82 -32.42
CA ASP A 125 -1.33 5.22 -31.58
C ASP A 125 -2.39 4.47 -32.39
N ASN A 126 -2.88 3.35 -31.85
CA ASN A 126 -4.04 2.63 -32.39
C ASN A 126 -4.01 2.38 -33.92
N ASN A 127 -2.88 1.89 -34.44
CA ASN A 127 -2.75 1.44 -35.84
C ASN A 127 -2.69 -0.09 -35.88
N PRO A 128 -3.82 -0.82 -35.81
CA PRO A 128 -3.84 -2.26 -35.59
C PRO A 128 -3.17 -3.09 -36.70
N SER A 129 -3.11 -2.59 -37.94
CA SER A 129 -2.43 -3.28 -39.06
C SER A 129 -0.94 -2.92 -39.19
N LEU A 130 -0.39 -2.06 -38.32
CA LEU A 130 0.98 -1.57 -38.43
C LEU A 130 1.97 -2.65 -38.05
N VAL A 131 2.60 -3.25 -39.07
CA VAL A 131 3.53 -4.38 -38.89
C VAL A 131 4.94 -3.90 -38.51
N SER A 132 5.35 -2.71 -38.95
CA SER A 132 6.70 -2.18 -38.74
C SER A 132 6.79 -0.66 -38.83
N LEU A 133 7.74 -0.08 -38.11
CA LEU A 133 8.13 1.33 -38.23
C LEU A 133 9.10 1.60 -39.40
N TYR A 134 9.06 0.78 -40.46
CA TYR A 134 9.88 1.02 -41.65
C TYR A 134 9.50 2.37 -42.26
N GLY A 135 10.47 3.28 -42.32
CA GLY A 135 10.28 4.71 -42.58
C GLY A 135 10.99 5.58 -41.56
N LEU A 136 11.11 5.16 -40.29
CA LEU A 136 11.72 6.00 -39.25
C LEU A 136 13.23 5.77 -39.05
N GLN A 137 13.92 5.12 -40.00
CA GLN A 137 15.34 4.79 -39.86
C GLN A 137 16.27 6.00 -39.87
N SER A 138 15.80 7.13 -40.41
CA SER A 138 16.54 8.38 -40.45
C SER A 138 16.27 9.28 -39.24
N LEU A 139 15.26 8.95 -38.42
CA LEU A 139 14.84 9.78 -37.28
C LEU A 139 15.94 9.81 -36.23
N ARG A 140 16.36 11.00 -35.84
CA ARG A 140 17.44 11.26 -34.88
C ARG A 140 16.94 11.91 -33.60
N ARG A 141 15.86 12.68 -33.67
CA ARG A 141 15.38 13.50 -32.56
C ARG A 141 13.87 13.62 -32.54
N VAL A 142 13.30 13.46 -31.35
CA VAL A 142 11.94 13.88 -30.98
C VAL A 142 12.09 14.90 -29.84
N GLY A 143 11.60 16.12 -30.02
CA GLY A 143 11.80 17.20 -29.06
C GLY A 143 10.91 17.14 -27.82
N GLY A 144 9.75 16.51 -27.94
CA GLY A 144 8.83 16.18 -26.84
C GLY A 144 8.81 14.69 -26.53
N ASP A 145 7.60 14.17 -26.26
CA ASP A 145 7.35 12.77 -25.94
C ASP A 145 7.37 11.90 -27.20
N LEU A 146 7.85 10.66 -27.07
CA LEU A 146 7.69 9.62 -28.08
C LEU A 146 6.75 8.54 -27.51
N THR A 147 5.54 8.46 -28.05
CA THR A 147 4.52 7.49 -27.67
C THR A 147 4.24 6.53 -28.82
N ILE A 148 4.48 5.24 -28.59
CA ILE A 148 4.07 4.17 -29.50
C ILE A 148 3.11 3.29 -28.73
N SER A 149 1.83 3.31 -29.10
CA SER A 149 0.81 2.60 -28.33
C SER A 149 -0.28 1.94 -29.15
N GLN A 150 -0.86 0.88 -28.57
CA GLN A 150 -2.02 0.18 -29.13
C GLN A 150 -1.81 -0.31 -30.58
N ASN A 151 -0.57 -0.61 -31.00
CA ASN A 151 -0.27 -1.14 -32.33
C ASN A 151 -0.17 -2.67 -32.28
N GLU A 152 -1.32 -3.35 -32.36
CA GLU A 152 -1.45 -4.78 -32.09
C GLU A 152 -0.49 -5.68 -32.88
N THR A 153 -0.18 -5.34 -34.13
CA THR A 153 0.63 -6.17 -35.03
C THR A 153 2.09 -5.72 -35.17
N LEU A 154 2.50 -4.67 -34.44
CA LEU A 154 3.84 -4.11 -34.54
C LEU A 154 4.88 -5.10 -33.99
N ASN A 155 5.76 -5.61 -34.85
CA ASN A 155 6.70 -6.68 -34.48
C ASN A 155 8.00 -6.19 -33.82
N GLY A 156 8.19 -4.88 -33.71
CA GLY A 156 9.37 -4.30 -33.07
C GLY A 156 9.61 -2.85 -33.47
N ILE A 157 10.51 -2.21 -32.71
CA ILE A 157 10.84 -0.78 -32.84
C ILE A 157 12.26 -0.52 -33.33
N LYS A 158 12.99 -1.56 -33.76
CA LYS A 158 14.39 -1.48 -34.18
C LYS A 158 14.67 -0.44 -35.28
N GLN A 159 13.67 -0.10 -36.08
CA GLN A 159 13.77 0.93 -37.09
C GLN A 159 14.11 2.31 -36.49
N LEU A 160 13.88 2.53 -35.20
CA LEU A 160 14.35 3.71 -34.46
C LEU A 160 15.86 3.67 -34.13
N SER A 161 16.64 2.78 -34.74
CA SER A 161 18.06 2.60 -34.44
C SER A 161 18.96 3.85 -34.58
N SER A 162 18.51 4.89 -35.27
CA SER A 162 19.22 6.18 -35.40
C SER A 162 18.79 7.24 -34.38
N LEU A 163 17.72 6.97 -33.62
CA LEU A 163 17.15 7.91 -32.65
C LEU A 163 18.16 8.13 -31.52
N ALA A 164 18.56 9.38 -31.34
CA ALA A 164 19.58 9.80 -30.38
C ALA A 164 18.99 10.55 -29.18
N GLU A 165 17.85 11.22 -29.37
CA GLU A 165 17.24 12.09 -28.36
C GLU A 165 15.71 11.99 -28.39
N VAL A 166 15.13 11.81 -27.20
CA VAL A 166 13.72 12.06 -26.88
C VAL A 166 13.72 13.11 -25.77
N GLY A 167 13.14 14.28 -26.02
CA GLY A 167 13.20 15.40 -25.07
C GLY A 167 12.28 15.24 -23.87
N GLY A 168 11.22 14.45 -23.99
CA GLY A 168 10.30 14.08 -22.91
C GLY A 168 10.29 12.58 -22.62
N ASP A 169 9.11 12.02 -22.41
CA ASP A 169 8.91 10.61 -22.08
C ASP A 169 9.08 9.72 -23.31
N LEU A 170 9.66 8.53 -23.11
CA LEU A 170 9.70 7.46 -24.10
C LEU A 170 8.75 6.34 -23.65
N THR A 171 7.58 6.27 -24.29
CA THR A 171 6.50 5.36 -23.92
C THR A 171 6.25 4.32 -25.01
N LEU A 172 6.38 3.05 -24.63
CA LEU A 172 5.92 1.90 -25.41
C LEU A 172 4.81 1.20 -24.63
N TRP A 173 3.55 1.37 -25.04
CA TRP A 173 2.40 0.88 -24.28
C TRP A 173 1.44 0.04 -25.12
N LEU A 174 1.02 -1.13 -24.65
CA LEU A 174 0.02 -1.97 -25.33
C LEU A 174 0.44 -2.31 -26.78
N ASN A 175 1.68 -2.75 -27.00
CA ASN A 175 2.13 -3.27 -28.30
C ASN A 175 2.44 -4.77 -28.18
N PRO A 176 1.40 -5.62 -28.11
CA PRO A 176 1.54 -7.02 -27.72
C PRO A 176 2.38 -7.87 -28.68
N SER A 177 2.68 -7.41 -29.91
CA SER A 177 3.55 -8.11 -30.86
C SER A 177 5.03 -7.75 -30.79
N VAL A 178 5.41 -6.72 -30.02
CA VAL A 178 6.82 -6.28 -29.92
C VAL A 178 7.60 -7.31 -29.11
N GLY A 179 8.58 -7.96 -29.75
CA GLY A 179 9.39 -9.02 -29.11
C GLY A 179 10.64 -8.53 -28.37
N ALA A 180 11.16 -7.35 -28.73
CA ALA A 180 12.37 -6.77 -28.18
C ALA A 180 12.35 -5.24 -28.25
N PHE A 181 12.93 -4.59 -27.24
CA PHE A 181 13.20 -3.16 -27.22
C PHE A 181 14.67 -2.92 -27.61
N ASP A 182 14.91 -2.24 -28.73
CA ASP A 182 16.26 -2.03 -29.29
C ASP A 182 16.38 -0.63 -29.93
N VAL A 183 16.90 0.35 -29.17
CA VAL A 183 17.15 1.72 -29.61
C VAL A 183 18.61 2.11 -29.29
N PRO A 184 19.60 1.55 -30.01
CA PRO A 184 21.00 1.54 -29.58
C PRO A 184 21.75 2.87 -29.71
N SER A 185 21.20 3.85 -30.44
CA SER A 185 21.83 5.17 -30.61
C SER A 185 21.36 6.21 -29.60
N LEU A 186 20.39 5.84 -28.74
CA LEU A 186 19.76 6.76 -27.80
C LEU A 186 20.78 7.25 -26.77
N ARG A 187 20.77 8.55 -26.48
CA ARG A 187 21.70 9.20 -25.54
C ARG A 187 20.97 10.02 -24.50
N LEU A 188 19.76 10.47 -24.81
CA LEU A 188 18.93 11.28 -23.93
C LEU A 188 17.47 10.81 -24.01
N VAL A 189 16.89 10.59 -22.84
CA VAL A 189 15.44 10.62 -22.59
C VAL A 189 15.25 11.67 -21.51
N GLY A 190 14.65 12.80 -21.85
CA GLY A 190 14.50 13.91 -20.89
C GLY A 190 13.45 13.66 -19.80
N GLY A 191 12.53 12.73 -20.07
CA GLY A 191 11.48 12.27 -19.16
C GLY A 191 11.65 10.83 -18.70
N ALA A 192 10.54 10.14 -18.49
CA ALA A 192 10.48 8.74 -18.07
C ALA A 192 10.65 7.76 -19.24
N LEU A 193 11.23 6.59 -18.95
CA LEU A 193 11.19 5.42 -19.81
C LEU A 193 10.08 4.50 -19.33
N ASN A 194 8.99 4.46 -20.10
CA ASN A 194 7.78 3.69 -19.80
C ASN A 194 7.64 2.55 -20.81
N ILE A 195 7.74 1.30 -20.36
CA ILE A 195 7.55 0.12 -21.20
C ILE A 195 6.47 -0.72 -20.53
N ASP A 196 5.27 -0.74 -21.10
CA ASP A 196 4.08 -1.23 -20.42
C ASP A 196 3.17 -2.06 -21.29
N ASP A 197 2.64 -3.16 -20.76
CA ASP A 197 1.69 -4.04 -21.45
C ASP A 197 2.21 -4.49 -22.85
N ASN A 198 3.50 -4.79 -22.95
CA ASN A 198 4.09 -5.36 -24.16
C ASN A 198 4.29 -6.86 -23.96
N ASN A 199 3.19 -7.60 -23.95
CA ASN A 199 3.15 -8.97 -23.44
C ASN A 199 3.98 -10.02 -24.22
N ASN A 200 4.50 -9.72 -25.41
CA ASN A 200 5.51 -10.57 -26.09
C ASN A 200 6.95 -10.07 -25.96
N LEU A 201 7.19 -8.96 -25.24
CA LEU A 201 8.50 -8.38 -25.04
C LEU A 201 9.31 -9.31 -24.15
N THR A 202 10.33 -9.95 -24.72
CA THR A 202 11.19 -10.88 -23.98
C THR A 202 12.48 -10.24 -23.47
N THR A 203 12.93 -9.16 -24.10
CA THR A 203 14.23 -8.55 -23.80
C THR A 203 14.21 -7.03 -24.06
N ILE A 204 14.89 -6.30 -23.18
CA ILE A 204 15.39 -4.96 -23.47
C ILE A 204 16.85 -5.14 -23.91
N THR A 205 17.09 -5.05 -25.22
CA THR A 205 18.40 -5.30 -25.81
C THR A 205 19.33 -4.10 -25.67
N SER A 206 18.82 -2.89 -25.88
CA SER A 206 19.60 -1.66 -25.72
C SER A 206 18.72 -0.41 -25.61
N ILE A 207 19.09 0.48 -24.70
CA ILE A 207 18.64 1.88 -24.64
C ILE A 207 19.77 2.86 -25.01
N GLY A 208 20.80 2.38 -25.72
CA GLY A 208 21.97 3.16 -26.08
C GLY A 208 22.84 3.57 -24.88
N GLU A 209 23.31 4.81 -24.88
CA GLU A 209 24.22 5.40 -23.88
C GLU A 209 23.49 6.26 -22.84
N VAL A 210 22.16 6.09 -22.68
CA VAL A 210 21.36 6.81 -21.68
C VAL A 210 21.85 6.48 -20.28
N ASP A 211 22.32 7.50 -19.54
CA ASP A 211 22.84 7.36 -18.18
C ASP A 211 21.81 7.70 -17.09
N SER A 212 20.75 8.42 -17.46
CA SER A 212 19.74 8.90 -16.53
C SER A 212 18.39 9.10 -17.21
N VAL A 213 17.33 8.87 -16.43
CA VAL A 213 15.92 9.09 -16.81
C VAL A 213 15.17 9.74 -15.65
N ALA A 214 14.05 10.41 -15.93
CA ALA A 214 13.19 10.96 -14.88
C ALA A 214 12.38 9.87 -14.14
N GLY A 215 12.16 8.73 -14.77
CA GLY A 215 11.48 7.56 -14.20
C GLY A 215 11.77 6.32 -15.03
N LEU A 216 11.70 5.15 -14.44
CA LEU A 216 11.79 3.87 -15.14
C LEU A 216 10.61 3.00 -14.73
N ARG A 217 9.70 2.73 -15.66
CA ARG A 217 8.53 1.88 -15.40
C ARG A 217 8.49 0.72 -16.37
N LEU A 218 8.53 -0.49 -15.81
CA LEU A 218 8.36 -1.77 -16.50
C LEU A 218 7.13 -2.47 -15.93
N HIS A 219 5.95 -2.22 -16.53
CA HIS A 219 4.67 -2.73 -16.03
C HIS A 219 4.03 -3.74 -17.00
N GLU A 220 3.45 -4.82 -16.50
CA GLU A 220 2.65 -5.74 -17.32
C GLU A 220 3.39 -6.32 -18.55
N ASN A 221 4.72 -6.46 -18.48
CA ASN A 221 5.52 -7.13 -19.51
C ASN A 221 5.73 -8.59 -19.13
N ASN A 222 4.67 -9.39 -19.20
CA ASN A 222 4.64 -10.69 -18.55
C ASN A 222 5.68 -11.70 -19.08
N THR A 223 6.18 -11.54 -20.31
CA THR A 223 7.20 -12.42 -20.91
C THR A 223 8.62 -11.87 -20.85
N LEU A 224 8.81 -10.70 -20.23
CA LEU A 224 10.12 -10.06 -20.12
C LEU A 224 11.02 -10.87 -19.18
N ILE A 225 12.18 -11.27 -19.68
CA ILE A 225 13.15 -12.09 -18.94
C ILE A 225 14.53 -11.44 -18.81
N ASP A 226 14.82 -10.42 -19.64
CA ASP A 226 16.16 -9.87 -19.79
C ASP A 226 16.15 -8.34 -19.84
N LEU A 227 16.83 -7.72 -18.87
CA LEU A 227 17.00 -6.27 -18.74
C LEU A 227 18.41 -5.80 -19.09
N ALA A 228 19.27 -6.67 -19.67
CA ALA A 228 20.69 -6.38 -19.86
C ALA A 228 20.97 -5.09 -20.66
N GLY A 229 20.03 -4.67 -21.52
CA GLY A 229 20.11 -3.42 -22.27
C GLY A 229 20.04 -2.15 -21.42
N LEU A 230 19.65 -2.22 -20.14
CA LEU A 230 19.57 -1.10 -19.20
C LEU A 230 20.89 -0.79 -18.47
N ASN A 231 21.96 -1.53 -18.77
CA ASN A 231 23.25 -1.48 -18.04
C ASN A 231 24.01 -0.15 -18.07
N THR A 232 23.56 0.80 -18.88
CA THR A 232 24.09 2.16 -18.98
C THR A 232 23.48 3.12 -17.96
N LEU A 233 22.29 2.81 -17.42
CA LEU A 233 21.64 3.64 -16.42
C LEU A 233 22.47 3.74 -15.14
N ARG A 234 22.50 4.95 -14.58
CA ARG A 234 23.19 5.31 -13.35
C ARG A 234 22.27 5.97 -12.34
N ARG A 235 21.29 6.74 -12.81
CA ARG A 235 20.37 7.49 -11.95
C ARG A 235 18.94 7.46 -12.49
N VAL A 236 17.98 7.36 -11.59
CA VAL A 236 16.56 7.63 -11.86
C VAL A 236 16.14 8.82 -10.98
N SER A 237 15.70 9.91 -11.59
CA SER A 237 15.38 11.16 -10.84
C SER A 237 13.97 11.14 -10.22
N GLY A 238 13.21 10.09 -10.48
CA GLY A 238 11.89 9.82 -9.91
C GLY A 238 11.82 8.35 -9.55
N ASP A 239 10.73 7.68 -9.91
CA ASP A 239 10.47 6.31 -9.46
C ASP A 239 11.09 5.26 -10.39
N LEU A 240 11.56 4.16 -9.77
CA LEU A 240 11.88 2.91 -10.45
C LEU A 240 10.81 1.88 -10.08
N GLU A 241 10.01 1.49 -11.06
CA GLU A 241 8.94 0.50 -10.90
C GLU A 241 9.15 -0.67 -11.84
N VAL A 242 9.21 -1.87 -11.27
CA VAL A 242 9.07 -3.12 -12.01
C VAL A 242 7.88 -3.86 -11.42
N SER A 243 6.80 -3.96 -12.20
CA SER A 243 5.57 -4.57 -11.73
C SER A 243 4.88 -5.45 -12.76
N ASN A 244 4.16 -6.46 -12.28
CA ASN A 244 3.44 -7.42 -13.13
C ASN A 244 4.32 -7.95 -14.29
N SER A 245 5.55 -8.35 -14.00
CA SER A 245 6.51 -8.87 -14.99
C SER A 245 6.79 -10.33 -14.69
N TYR A 246 5.79 -11.19 -14.94
CA TYR A 246 5.72 -12.52 -14.32
C TYR A 246 6.92 -13.41 -14.60
N GLU A 247 7.46 -13.46 -15.81
CA GLU A 247 8.60 -14.32 -16.17
C GLU A 247 9.97 -13.76 -15.77
N LEU A 248 10.02 -12.52 -15.25
CA LEU A 248 11.29 -11.87 -14.89
C LEU A 248 11.87 -12.51 -13.62
N ALA A 249 13.01 -13.16 -13.76
CA ALA A 249 13.69 -13.87 -12.66
C ALA A 249 14.95 -13.15 -12.14
N SER A 250 15.40 -12.09 -12.82
CA SER A 250 16.60 -11.35 -12.45
C SER A 250 16.49 -9.88 -12.86
N LEU A 251 17.07 -9.00 -12.05
CA LEU A 251 17.25 -7.57 -12.37
C LEU A 251 18.61 -7.28 -13.04
N THR A 252 19.29 -8.31 -13.56
CA THR A 252 20.56 -8.17 -14.30
C THR A 252 20.40 -7.14 -15.42
N GLY A 253 21.28 -6.15 -15.47
CA GLY A 253 21.16 -4.95 -16.30
C GLY A 253 20.89 -3.67 -15.51
N LEU A 254 20.45 -3.75 -14.24
CA LEU A 254 20.27 -2.57 -13.39
C LEU A 254 21.43 -2.30 -12.43
N GLU A 255 22.51 -3.09 -12.48
CA GLU A 255 23.61 -3.05 -11.49
C GLU A 255 24.32 -1.70 -11.41
N GLY A 256 24.21 -0.90 -12.48
CA GLY A 256 24.76 0.43 -12.57
C GLY A 256 23.92 1.52 -11.90
N VAL A 257 22.68 1.24 -11.50
CA VAL A 257 21.80 2.23 -10.87
C VAL A 257 22.29 2.49 -9.44
N PHE A 258 22.91 3.65 -9.22
CA PHE A 258 23.46 4.05 -7.93
C PHE A 258 22.51 4.92 -7.11
N ALA A 259 21.56 5.59 -7.78
CA ALA A 259 20.63 6.53 -7.12
C ALA A 259 19.24 6.51 -7.75
N VAL A 260 18.22 6.45 -6.90
CA VAL A 260 16.80 6.65 -7.25
C VAL A 260 16.27 7.76 -6.34
N GLU A 261 15.95 8.94 -6.90
CA GLU A 261 15.45 10.08 -6.10
C GLU A 261 14.00 9.92 -5.66
N GLY A 262 13.23 9.06 -6.34
CA GLY A 262 11.88 8.66 -5.94
C GLY A 262 11.87 7.34 -5.18
N SER A 263 10.82 6.57 -5.40
CA SER A 263 10.59 5.25 -4.79
C SER A 263 11.10 4.12 -5.69
N VAL A 264 11.48 3.01 -5.07
CA VAL A 264 11.73 1.74 -5.75
C VAL A 264 10.58 0.78 -5.43
N THR A 265 9.86 0.34 -6.46
CA THR A 265 8.75 -0.60 -6.32
C THR A 265 9.00 -1.84 -7.16
N LEU A 266 9.10 -2.98 -6.49
CA LEU A 266 9.09 -4.31 -7.10
C LEU A 266 7.81 -5.02 -6.63
N SER A 267 6.85 -5.19 -7.53
CA SER A 267 5.55 -5.81 -7.22
C SER A 267 5.16 -6.86 -8.23
N ASP A 268 4.70 -8.05 -7.82
CA ASP A 268 4.21 -9.06 -8.78
C ASP A 268 5.28 -9.50 -9.78
N VAL A 269 6.48 -9.75 -9.25
CA VAL A 269 7.60 -10.33 -9.98
C VAL A 269 7.97 -11.65 -9.29
N PRO A 270 7.09 -12.68 -9.39
CA PRO A 270 7.10 -13.81 -8.47
C PRO A 270 8.29 -14.74 -8.64
N TRP A 271 9.02 -14.69 -9.75
CA TRP A 271 10.20 -15.53 -10.00
C TRP A 271 11.52 -14.83 -9.70
N LEU A 272 11.50 -13.60 -9.19
CA LEU A 272 12.71 -12.88 -8.83
C LEU A 272 13.41 -13.54 -7.64
N GLU A 273 14.60 -14.09 -7.86
CA GLU A 273 15.32 -14.89 -6.85
C GLU A 273 16.25 -14.07 -5.95
N ASP A 274 16.73 -12.92 -6.42
CA ASP A 274 17.58 -11.99 -5.66
C ASP A 274 17.43 -10.55 -6.18
N LEU A 275 17.99 -9.59 -5.44
CA LEU A 275 18.02 -8.17 -5.82
C LEU A 275 19.42 -7.73 -6.24
N SER A 276 20.29 -8.63 -6.70
CA SER A 276 21.68 -8.32 -7.06
C SER A 276 21.80 -7.27 -8.17
N GLY A 277 20.78 -7.19 -9.04
CA GLY A 277 20.63 -6.12 -10.02
C GLY A 277 20.50 -4.72 -9.41
N LEU A 278 20.18 -4.59 -8.12
CA LEU A 278 20.16 -3.33 -7.38
C LEU A 278 21.35 -3.19 -6.41
N GLY A 279 22.38 -4.04 -6.55
CA GLY A 279 23.59 -4.06 -5.70
C GLY A 279 24.36 -2.74 -5.63
N GLY A 280 24.19 -1.87 -6.62
CA GLY A 280 24.79 -0.54 -6.66
C GLY A 280 23.97 0.55 -5.96
N LEU A 281 22.71 0.29 -5.59
CA LEU A 281 21.81 1.32 -5.10
C LEU A 281 22.24 1.83 -3.71
N GLU A 282 22.83 3.02 -3.68
CA GLU A 282 23.34 3.67 -2.48
C GLU A 282 22.38 4.73 -1.95
N ASP A 283 21.76 5.49 -2.86
CA ASP A 283 20.90 6.63 -2.56
C ASP A 283 19.45 6.34 -2.98
N LEU A 284 18.53 6.31 -2.01
CA LEU A 284 17.09 6.24 -2.23
C LEU A 284 16.42 7.48 -1.63
N GLY A 285 15.54 8.14 -2.37
CA GLY A 285 14.89 9.38 -1.94
C GLY A 285 13.54 9.19 -1.25
N ALA A 286 12.83 8.10 -1.49
CA ALA A 286 11.51 7.83 -0.91
C ALA A 286 11.36 6.38 -0.41
N ASP A 287 10.34 5.65 -0.88
CA ASP A 287 9.94 4.34 -0.38
C ASP A 287 10.70 3.19 -1.08
N LEU A 288 10.87 2.08 -0.36
CA LEU A 288 11.27 0.79 -0.95
C LEU A 288 10.15 -0.21 -0.72
N THR A 289 9.48 -0.61 -1.79
CA THR A 289 8.38 -1.59 -1.74
C THR A 289 8.79 -2.88 -2.43
N LEU A 290 8.82 -3.97 -1.65
CA LEU A 290 9.03 -5.34 -2.09
C LEU A 290 7.74 -6.13 -1.79
N HIS A 291 6.94 -6.36 -2.83
CA HIS A 291 5.59 -6.89 -2.70
C HIS A 291 5.33 -8.07 -3.63
N ARG A 292 4.80 -9.18 -3.11
CA ARG A 292 4.48 -10.37 -3.94
C ARG A 292 5.67 -10.89 -4.76
N LEU A 293 6.87 -10.91 -4.16
CA LEU A 293 8.09 -11.50 -4.71
C LEU A 293 8.25 -12.93 -4.21
N TRP A 294 7.41 -13.84 -4.72
CA TRP A 294 7.20 -15.18 -4.14
C TRP A 294 8.42 -16.11 -4.16
N ALA A 295 9.42 -15.85 -5.00
CA ALA A 295 10.68 -16.62 -5.05
C ALA A 295 11.82 -15.99 -4.25
N LEU A 296 11.68 -14.76 -3.75
CA LEU A 296 12.75 -14.02 -3.08
C LEU A 296 12.97 -14.54 -1.65
N PRO A 297 14.11 -15.19 -1.34
CA PRO A 297 14.35 -15.75 -0.02
C PRO A 297 14.85 -14.71 0.99
N THR A 298 15.56 -13.68 0.49
CA THR A 298 16.16 -12.58 1.25
C THR A 298 16.27 -11.36 0.33
N PRO A 299 16.23 -10.12 0.83
CA PRO A 299 16.48 -8.91 0.03
C PRO A 299 17.99 -8.69 -0.27
N SER A 300 18.73 -9.77 -0.51
CA SER A 300 20.17 -9.73 -0.81
C SER A 300 20.42 -8.98 -2.11
N GLY A 301 21.45 -8.14 -2.13
CA GLY A 301 21.67 -7.17 -3.21
C GLY A 301 21.23 -5.76 -2.86
N LEU A 302 20.70 -5.50 -1.65
CA LEU A 302 20.46 -4.14 -1.15
C LEU A 302 21.50 -3.70 -0.10
N ASP A 303 22.64 -4.38 -0.07
CA ASP A 303 23.68 -4.26 0.96
C ASP A 303 24.34 -2.88 1.04
N ALA A 304 24.12 -2.02 0.04
CA ALA A 304 24.67 -0.68 -0.04
C ALA A 304 23.82 0.38 0.69
N LEU A 305 22.51 0.14 0.85
CA LEU A 305 21.56 1.07 1.44
C LEU A 305 21.82 1.28 2.94
N GLN A 306 21.82 2.55 3.37
CA GLN A 306 22.04 2.94 4.77
C GLN A 306 20.85 3.64 5.41
N VAL A 307 20.05 4.34 4.60
CA VAL A 307 18.88 5.09 5.03
C VAL A 307 17.82 4.93 3.94
N ILE A 308 16.58 4.69 4.36
CA ILE A 308 15.40 4.75 3.48
C ILE A 308 14.54 5.91 4.02
N PRO A 309 14.52 7.09 3.37
CA PRO A 309 13.79 8.24 3.90
C PRO A 309 12.29 7.99 4.04
N GLY A 310 11.72 7.15 3.17
CA GLY A 310 10.33 6.71 3.21
C GLY A 310 10.14 5.36 3.93
N THR A 311 9.10 4.64 3.52
CA THR A 311 8.71 3.35 4.08
C THR A 311 9.49 2.22 3.41
N LEU A 312 10.09 1.36 4.22
CA LEU A 312 10.50 0.01 3.82
C LEU A 312 9.30 -0.92 3.99
N ARG A 313 8.71 -1.35 2.87
CA ARG A 313 7.57 -2.28 2.84
C ARG A 313 7.99 -3.62 2.27
N LEU A 314 7.91 -4.66 3.09
CA LEU A 314 8.14 -6.06 2.75
C LEU A 314 6.82 -6.82 2.97
N ALA A 315 6.06 -7.02 1.90
CA ALA A 315 4.70 -7.55 2.01
C ALA A 315 4.42 -8.73 1.07
N GLU A 316 3.74 -9.76 1.58
CA GLU A 316 3.25 -10.88 0.76
C GLU A 316 4.38 -11.62 0.00
N ASN A 317 5.58 -11.70 0.58
CA ASN A 317 6.72 -12.41 -0.01
C ASN A 317 6.80 -13.83 0.56
N ASP A 318 6.20 -14.80 -0.16
CA ASP A 318 6.00 -16.16 0.32
C ASP A 318 7.28 -16.93 0.66
N ALA A 319 8.39 -16.68 -0.06
CA ALA A 319 9.67 -17.33 0.18
C ALA A 319 10.59 -16.57 1.14
N LEU A 320 10.24 -15.35 1.56
CA LEU A 320 11.13 -14.50 2.37
C LEU A 320 11.36 -15.11 3.75
N VAL A 321 12.60 -15.53 4.05
CA VAL A 321 12.97 -16.23 5.30
C VAL A 321 13.65 -15.29 6.30
N SER A 322 14.41 -14.30 5.83
CA SER A 322 15.06 -13.28 6.67
C SER A 322 15.25 -11.98 5.88
N LEU A 323 15.73 -10.93 6.54
CA LEU A 323 16.01 -9.62 5.93
C LEU A 323 17.50 -9.42 5.61
N SER A 324 18.27 -10.51 5.47
CA SER A 324 19.69 -10.47 5.10
C SER A 324 19.85 -9.74 3.76
N GLY A 325 20.82 -8.84 3.67
CA GLY A 325 20.92 -7.84 2.60
C GLY A 325 20.59 -6.41 3.04
N LEU A 326 19.99 -6.22 4.23
CA LEU A 326 19.65 -4.90 4.79
C LEU A 326 20.58 -4.43 5.93
N GLU A 327 21.72 -5.10 6.15
CA GLU A 327 22.56 -5.01 7.35
C GLU A 327 23.09 -3.61 7.69
N ARG A 328 23.05 -2.69 6.72
CA ARG A 328 23.56 -1.33 6.87
C ARG A 328 22.47 -0.28 7.13
N ILE A 329 21.20 -0.67 7.05
CA ILE A 329 20.09 0.25 7.25
C ILE A 329 20.02 0.66 8.72
N SER A 330 20.25 1.95 8.95
CA SER A 330 20.31 2.55 10.29
C SER A 330 19.08 3.35 10.66
N SER A 331 18.34 3.83 9.66
CA SER A 331 17.11 4.60 9.83
C SER A 331 16.18 4.39 8.64
N VAL A 332 14.89 4.28 8.94
CA VAL A 332 13.83 4.28 7.93
C VAL A 332 12.72 5.27 8.29
N GLY A 333 12.05 5.82 7.27
CA GLY A 333 10.85 6.63 7.43
C GLY A 333 9.69 5.83 8.02
N GLY A 334 9.50 4.58 7.59
CA GLY A 334 8.56 3.63 8.15
C GLY A 334 9.02 2.20 7.90
N LEU A 335 8.55 1.24 8.69
CA LEU A 335 8.85 -0.18 8.51
C LEU A 335 7.56 -1.00 8.51
N GLN A 336 7.24 -1.63 7.38
CA GLN A 336 6.09 -2.52 7.23
C GLN A 336 6.58 -3.90 6.80
N VAL A 337 6.47 -4.88 7.69
CA VAL A 337 6.81 -6.29 7.41
C VAL A 337 5.55 -7.11 7.62
N GLU A 338 4.86 -7.41 6.52
CA GLU A 338 3.50 -7.93 6.57
C GLU A 338 3.27 -9.16 5.71
N ALA A 339 2.54 -10.14 6.23
CA ALA A 339 2.10 -11.30 5.47
C ALA A 339 3.25 -12.06 4.76
N ASN A 340 4.39 -12.25 5.44
CA ASN A 340 5.50 -13.07 4.94
C ASN A 340 5.49 -14.43 5.66
N PRO A 341 4.84 -15.47 5.09
CA PRO A 341 4.58 -16.73 5.79
C PRO A 341 5.83 -17.56 6.10
N ALA A 342 6.95 -17.34 5.40
CA ALA A 342 8.22 -18.03 5.63
C ALA A 342 9.20 -17.25 6.52
N LEU A 343 8.89 -16.01 6.91
CA LEU A 343 9.84 -15.11 7.59
C LEU A 343 10.10 -15.58 9.01
N THR A 344 11.31 -16.09 9.29
CA THR A 344 11.67 -16.66 10.58
C THR A 344 12.36 -15.69 11.53
N SER A 345 13.08 -14.70 10.98
CA SER A 345 13.82 -13.68 11.74
C SER A 345 13.85 -12.35 10.99
N LEU A 346 14.18 -11.28 11.70
CA LEU A 346 14.45 -9.96 11.13
C LEU A 346 15.97 -9.72 10.93
N ASP A 347 16.77 -10.80 10.89
CA ASP A 347 18.22 -10.73 10.69
C ASP A 347 18.51 -9.90 9.45
N GLY A 348 19.43 -8.94 9.57
CA GLY A 348 19.62 -7.89 8.59
C GLY A 348 19.20 -6.50 9.08
N LEU A 349 18.35 -6.39 10.12
CA LEU A 349 18.01 -5.09 10.72
C LEU A 349 18.85 -4.74 11.96
N ASP A 350 19.97 -5.43 12.19
CA ASP A 350 20.85 -5.28 13.35
C ASP A 350 21.53 -3.89 13.49
N ALA A 351 21.41 -3.04 12.47
CA ALA A 351 21.89 -1.66 12.49
C ALA A 351 20.76 -0.62 12.70
N LEU A 352 19.49 -1.03 12.69
CA LEU A 352 18.35 -0.12 12.72
C LEU A 352 18.19 0.52 14.10
N VAL A 353 18.39 1.83 14.19
CA VAL A 353 18.33 2.60 15.45
C VAL A 353 17.03 3.38 15.57
N GLU A 354 16.41 3.76 14.46
CA GLU A 354 15.27 4.67 14.44
C GLU A 354 14.28 4.33 13.31
N VAL A 355 13.00 4.30 13.65
CA VAL A 355 11.89 4.36 12.70
C VAL A 355 11.17 5.70 12.92
N VAL A 356 11.24 6.59 11.93
CA VAL A 356 10.75 7.97 12.07
C VAL A 356 9.21 8.02 12.17
N GLY A 357 8.53 7.15 11.43
CA GLY A 357 7.08 6.99 11.39
C GLY A 357 6.66 5.66 12.00
N ASP A 358 5.83 4.90 11.30
CA ASP A 358 5.18 3.70 11.82
C ASP A 358 6.06 2.44 11.66
N LEU A 359 5.97 1.54 12.64
CA LEU A 359 6.55 0.21 12.63
C LEU A 359 5.42 -0.83 12.74
N THR A 360 5.17 -1.56 11.66
CA THR A 360 4.18 -2.64 11.58
C THR A 360 4.88 -3.98 11.32
N LEU A 361 4.73 -4.91 12.26
CA LEU A 361 5.04 -6.33 12.09
C LEU A 361 3.73 -7.11 12.17
N ALA A 362 3.18 -7.52 11.04
CA ALA A 362 1.87 -8.15 10.99
C ALA A 362 1.83 -9.44 10.17
N ASN A 363 1.08 -10.44 10.64
CA ASN A 363 0.80 -11.65 9.86
C ASN A 363 2.07 -12.42 9.40
N ASN A 364 3.12 -12.47 10.23
CA ASN A 364 4.31 -13.30 9.97
C ASN A 364 4.28 -14.52 10.91
N PRO A 365 3.54 -15.59 10.56
CA PRO A 365 3.18 -16.66 11.48
C PRO A 365 4.35 -17.45 12.06
N VAL A 366 5.51 -17.46 11.38
CA VAL A 366 6.72 -18.20 11.79
C VAL A 366 7.85 -17.32 12.32
N LEU A 367 7.63 -16.00 12.42
CA LEU A 367 8.60 -15.06 12.99
C LEU A 367 8.78 -15.38 14.48
N ALA A 368 9.99 -15.79 14.86
CA ALA A 368 10.24 -16.38 16.18
C ALA A 368 10.55 -15.34 17.27
N ASP A 369 11.27 -14.28 16.91
CA ASP A 369 11.71 -13.24 17.83
C ASP A 369 11.99 -11.92 17.07
N LEU A 370 12.36 -10.88 17.82
CA LEU A 370 12.67 -9.54 17.32
C LEU A 370 14.11 -9.13 17.63
N VAL A 371 15.02 -10.07 17.87
CA VAL A 371 16.35 -9.78 18.45
C VAL A 371 17.16 -8.80 17.61
N SER A 372 16.99 -8.83 16.29
CA SER A 372 17.67 -7.97 15.33
C SER A 372 17.25 -6.50 15.49
N LEU A 373 16.13 -6.20 16.17
CA LEU A 373 15.71 -4.83 16.49
C LEU A 373 16.36 -4.29 17.78
N ALA A 374 17.24 -5.03 18.46
CA ALA A 374 17.84 -4.64 19.74
C ALA A 374 18.42 -3.20 19.80
N PRO A 375 18.96 -2.60 18.71
CA PRO A 375 19.43 -1.22 18.71
C PRO A 375 18.33 -0.15 18.62
N LEU A 376 17.10 -0.52 18.28
CA LEU A 376 15.99 0.39 18.02
C LEU A 376 15.63 1.19 19.29
N LYS A 377 15.70 2.51 19.21
CA LYS A 377 15.50 3.42 20.36
C LYS A 377 14.13 4.09 20.40
N GLY A 378 13.53 4.28 19.23
CA GLY A 378 12.27 5.00 19.10
C GLY A 378 11.53 4.66 17.82
N VAL A 379 10.20 4.67 17.94
CA VAL A 379 9.25 4.67 16.82
C VAL A 379 8.48 5.98 16.92
N GLY A 380 8.61 6.85 15.91
CA GLY A 380 7.99 8.18 15.97
C GLY A 380 6.47 8.17 15.73
N GLY A 381 5.96 7.15 15.04
CA GLY A 381 4.54 6.89 14.84
C GLY A 381 4.04 5.69 15.66
N ASP A 382 3.18 4.88 15.06
CA ASP A 382 2.56 3.72 15.69
C ASP A 382 3.51 2.51 15.69
N LEU A 383 3.50 1.74 16.78
CA LEU A 383 4.13 0.42 16.87
C LEU A 383 3.06 -0.67 16.90
N THR A 384 2.93 -1.42 15.81
CA THR A 384 1.97 -2.51 15.68
C THR A 384 2.66 -3.87 15.55
N ILE A 385 2.41 -4.76 16.50
CA ILE A 385 2.85 -6.17 16.47
C ILE A 385 1.59 -7.04 16.53
N SER A 386 1.22 -7.64 15.39
CA SER A 386 -0.03 -8.39 15.32
C SER A 386 0.01 -9.67 14.50
N ASN A 387 -0.78 -10.67 14.91
CA ASN A 387 -0.91 -11.95 14.19
C ASN A 387 0.44 -12.65 13.91
N ASN A 388 1.46 -12.50 14.77
CA ASN A 388 2.75 -13.18 14.62
C ASN A 388 2.78 -14.40 15.55
N SER A 389 2.19 -15.50 15.09
CA SER A 389 1.88 -16.64 15.95
C SER A 389 3.08 -17.33 16.59
N ALA A 390 4.26 -17.29 15.98
CA ALA A 390 5.46 -17.93 16.52
C ALA A 390 6.25 -17.05 17.50
N ILE A 391 5.92 -15.75 17.63
CA ILE A 391 6.61 -14.87 18.57
C ILE A 391 6.35 -15.40 19.99
N SER A 392 7.43 -15.84 20.64
CA SER A 392 7.44 -16.34 22.02
C SER A 392 8.48 -15.56 22.84
N LEU A 393 8.17 -15.28 24.10
CA LEU A 393 9.04 -14.48 24.98
C LEU A 393 9.92 -15.33 25.90
N PRO A 394 11.09 -14.79 26.33
CA PRO A 394 11.45 -13.36 26.32
C PRO A 394 11.88 -12.81 24.94
N LEU A 395 11.14 -11.79 24.46
CA LEU A 395 11.42 -10.91 23.31
C LEU A 395 12.66 -10.08 23.65
N GLY A 396 13.85 -10.67 23.57
CA GLY A 396 15.02 -9.85 23.31
C GLY A 396 14.78 -9.11 21.99
N GLY A 397 15.11 -7.82 21.93
CA GLY A 397 15.02 -7.07 20.68
C GLY A 397 14.38 -5.69 20.75
N LEU A 398 13.55 -5.37 21.74
CA LEU A 398 13.06 -3.99 21.92
C LEU A 398 13.62 -3.35 23.19
N ASP A 399 14.65 -3.95 23.79
CA ASP A 399 15.20 -3.58 25.10
C ASP A 399 15.72 -2.13 25.18
N ALA A 400 16.00 -1.51 24.04
CA ALA A 400 16.44 -0.11 23.93
C ALA A 400 15.31 0.86 23.57
N LEU A 401 14.12 0.36 23.25
CA LEU A 401 12.98 1.16 22.82
C LEU A 401 12.45 1.96 24.01
N SER A 402 12.62 3.27 23.94
CA SER A 402 12.26 4.20 25.01
C SER A 402 10.96 4.96 24.76
N GLN A 403 10.54 5.07 23.49
CA GLN A 403 9.39 5.87 23.10
C GLN A 403 8.66 5.26 21.90
N VAL A 404 7.33 5.31 21.97
CA VAL A 404 6.41 5.17 20.83
C VAL A 404 5.61 6.47 20.73
N GLY A 405 5.74 7.20 19.61
CA GLY A 405 5.10 8.51 19.44
C GLY A 405 3.59 8.44 19.19
N GLY A 406 3.11 7.34 18.61
CA GLY A 406 1.71 7.04 18.37
C GLY A 406 1.18 5.90 19.26
N ASP A 407 0.35 5.05 18.69
CA ASP A 407 -0.27 3.91 19.36
C ASP A 407 0.72 2.75 19.54
N LEU A 408 0.64 2.04 20.67
CA LEU A 408 1.28 0.74 20.86
C LEU A 408 0.22 -0.37 20.77
N ASN A 409 0.23 -1.11 19.67
CA ASN A 409 -0.72 -2.18 19.37
C ASN A 409 -0.06 -3.56 19.46
N ILE A 410 -0.36 -4.31 20.52
CA ILE A 410 0.00 -5.72 20.67
C ILE A 410 -1.28 -6.53 20.60
N ASP A 411 -1.53 -7.18 19.46
CA ASP A 411 -2.82 -7.83 19.20
C ASP A 411 -2.65 -9.19 18.52
N SER A 412 -3.34 -10.23 19.00
CA SER A 412 -3.37 -11.56 18.35
C SER A 412 -2.02 -12.26 18.27
N ASN A 413 -1.21 -12.18 19.33
CA ASN A 413 0.06 -12.91 19.40
C ASN A 413 -0.12 -14.11 20.36
N PRO A 414 -0.63 -15.26 19.86
CA PRO A 414 -1.06 -16.38 20.71
C PRO A 414 0.03 -17.00 21.58
N ASN A 415 1.30 -16.88 21.18
CA ASN A 415 2.44 -17.45 21.92
C ASN A 415 3.19 -16.42 22.79
N LEU A 416 2.69 -15.18 22.87
CA LEU A 416 3.28 -14.10 23.67
C LEU A 416 3.08 -14.38 25.18
N THR A 417 4.17 -14.50 25.94
CA THR A 417 4.12 -14.87 27.38
C THR A 417 4.43 -13.74 28.36
N ASP A 418 5.19 -12.73 27.96
CA ASP A 418 5.53 -11.56 28.79
C ASP A 418 5.75 -10.31 27.91
N LEU A 419 6.19 -9.19 28.48
CA LEU A 419 6.51 -7.96 27.74
C LEU A 419 7.91 -7.43 28.07
N LEU A 420 8.82 -8.27 28.57
CA LEU A 420 10.12 -7.82 29.11
C LEU A 420 10.99 -7.06 28.10
N GLY A 421 10.79 -7.30 26.81
CA GLY A 421 11.44 -6.54 25.74
C GLY A 421 11.12 -5.05 25.77
N LEU A 422 9.99 -4.63 26.35
CA LEU A 422 9.57 -3.23 26.41
C LEU A 422 9.97 -2.50 27.70
N ARG A 423 10.84 -3.10 28.52
CA ARG A 423 11.21 -2.57 29.86
C ARG A 423 11.81 -1.16 29.88
N ALA A 424 12.35 -0.70 28.75
CA ALA A 424 12.89 0.65 28.61
C ALA A 424 11.85 1.68 28.17
N LEU A 425 10.64 1.26 27.77
CA LEU A 425 9.59 2.13 27.26
C LEU A 425 9.07 3.04 28.38
N GLU A 426 9.18 4.36 28.19
CA GLU A 426 8.77 5.36 29.18
C GLU A 426 7.43 6.01 28.83
N GLU A 427 7.11 6.15 27.54
CA GLU A 427 5.95 6.89 27.05
C GLU A 427 5.35 6.24 25.79
N VAL A 428 4.02 6.19 25.75
CA VAL A 428 3.21 5.91 24.55
C VAL A 428 2.38 7.17 24.26
N GLY A 429 2.60 7.82 23.12
CA GLY A 429 1.93 9.08 22.79
C GLY A 429 0.44 8.91 22.44
N GLY A 430 0.06 7.74 21.93
CA GLY A 430 -1.31 7.35 21.59
C GLY A 430 -1.93 6.36 22.57
N ASP A 431 -2.75 5.45 22.06
CA ASP A 431 -3.39 4.37 22.80
C ASP A 431 -2.40 3.22 23.09
N LEU A 432 -2.49 2.62 24.27
CA LEU A 432 -1.86 1.34 24.60
C LEU A 432 -2.88 0.22 24.50
N ASN A 433 -2.75 -0.61 23.47
CA ASN A 433 -3.67 -1.67 23.12
C ASN A 433 -3.01 -3.05 23.30
N ILE A 434 -3.42 -3.79 24.32
CA ILE A 434 -2.95 -5.15 24.60
C ILE A 434 -4.14 -6.09 24.49
N ARG A 435 -4.20 -6.82 23.38
CA ARG A 435 -5.38 -7.60 23.01
C ARG A 435 -5.02 -9.02 22.57
N ARG A 436 -5.93 -9.96 22.83
CA ARG A 436 -5.90 -11.31 22.24
C ARG A 436 -4.53 -12.01 22.35
N SER A 437 -3.91 -11.90 23.52
CA SER A 437 -2.61 -12.53 23.85
C SER A 437 -2.83 -13.59 24.95
N PRO A 438 -3.40 -14.77 24.61
CA PRO A 438 -3.92 -15.75 25.55
C PRO A 438 -2.89 -16.42 26.46
N LEU A 439 -1.58 -16.26 26.26
CA LEU A 439 -0.54 -16.78 27.16
C LEU A 439 0.11 -15.71 28.05
N LEU A 440 -0.31 -14.44 27.91
CA LEU A 440 0.22 -13.33 28.68
C LEU A 440 -0.40 -13.32 30.09
N THR A 441 0.44 -13.49 31.12
CA THR A 441 -0.04 -13.66 32.51
C THR A 441 -0.05 -12.38 33.36
N ASP A 442 0.74 -11.39 32.97
CA ASP A 442 0.78 -10.03 33.52
C ASP A 442 1.38 -9.06 32.47
N LEU A 443 1.59 -7.80 32.84
CA LEU A 443 2.15 -6.76 31.98
C LEU A 443 3.62 -6.41 32.34
N TYR A 444 4.33 -7.27 33.07
CA TYR A 444 5.73 -7.00 33.43
C TYR A 444 6.58 -6.77 32.18
N GLY A 445 7.43 -5.75 32.25
CA GLY A 445 8.09 -5.17 31.08
C GLY A 445 7.49 -3.84 30.64
N LEU A 446 6.30 -3.45 31.13
CA LEU A 446 5.80 -2.07 30.99
C LEU A 446 6.09 -1.19 32.20
N ASP A 447 7.01 -1.62 33.07
CA ASP A 447 7.35 -0.94 34.33
C ASP A 447 7.96 0.45 34.15
N GLY A 448 8.47 0.77 32.96
CA GLY A 448 8.92 2.12 32.62
C GLY A 448 7.79 3.10 32.27
N VAL A 449 6.62 2.61 31.84
CA VAL A 449 5.59 3.43 31.21
C VAL A 449 4.92 4.34 32.22
N ALA A 450 5.28 5.63 32.19
CA ALA A 450 4.78 6.65 33.11
C ALA A 450 3.52 7.36 32.58
N ALA A 451 3.37 7.43 31.25
CA ALA A 451 2.28 8.15 30.58
C ALA A 451 1.79 7.43 29.32
N ILE A 452 0.48 7.46 29.11
CA ILE A 452 -0.22 7.08 27.88
C ILE A 452 -1.01 8.30 27.43
N GLY A 453 -0.71 8.87 26.26
CA GLY A 453 -1.39 10.06 25.75
C GLY A 453 -2.84 9.79 25.29
N GLY A 454 -3.15 8.54 24.95
CA GLY A 454 -4.48 8.05 24.60
C GLY A 454 -5.13 7.22 25.70
N SER A 455 -5.66 6.06 25.31
CA SER A 455 -6.44 5.13 26.13
C SER A 455 -5.62 3.90 26.49
N LEU A 456 -5.89 3.30 27.64
CA LEU A 456 -5.40 1.96 28.01
C LEU A 456 -6.48 0.92 27.71
N ASN A 457 -6.22 0.01 26.79
CA ASN A 457 -7.14 -1.07 26.42
C ASN A 457 -6.48 -2.44 26.64
N VAL A 458 -6.98 -3.18 27.64
CA VAL A 458 -6.55 -4.55 27.97
C VAL A 458 -7.74 -5.49 27.75
N ILE A 459 -7.74 -6.21 26.62
CA ILE A 459 -8.94 -6.86 26.09
C ILE A 459 -8.66 -8.31 25.66
N SER A 460 -9.48 -9.28 26.10
CA SER A 460 -9.41 -10.68 25.62
C SER A 460 -8.02 -11.32 25.85
N ASN A 461 -7.43 -11.14 27.04
CA ASN A 461 -6.19 -11.81 27.44
C ASN A 461 -6.50 -12.86 28.53
N ASP A 462 -6.99 -14.01 28.09
CA ASP A 462 -7.65 -15.01 28.95
C ASP A 462 -6.81 -15.48 30.14
N THR A 463 -5.47 -15.51 30.04
CA THR A 463 -4.58 -15.94 31.13
C THR A 463 -4.01 -14.82 32.00
N LEU A 464 -4.35 -13.57 31.69
CA LEU A 464 -3.87 -12.40 32.42
C LEU A 464 -4.44 -12.40 33.83
N THR A 465 -3.58 -12.52 34.85
CA THR A 465 -4.01 -12.61 36.25
C THR A 465 -3.96 -11.28 37.00
N SER A 466 -3.14 -10.35 36.52
CA SER A 466 -3.01 -8.98 37.05
C SER A 466 -2.53 -8.00 35.97
N LEU A 467 -2.65 -6.69 36.24
CA LEU A 467 -2.03 -5.64 35.43
C LEU A 467 -0.68 -5.20 36.02
N ALA A 468 -0.04 -6.03 36.84
CA ALA A 468 1.31 -5.75 37.35
C ALA A 468 2.24 -5.55 36.16
N GLY A 469 3.11 -4.54 36.23
CA GLY A 469 3.83 -4.03 35.07
C GLY A 469 3.55 -2.56 34.82
N VAL A 470 2.31 -2.09 34.87
CA VAL A 470 2.00 -0.65 34.68
C VAL A 470 1.95 0.16 35.98
N SER A 471 2.77 -0.22 36.97
CA SER A 471 2.73 0.36 38.33
C SER A 471 3.27 1.79 38.42
N THR A 472 4.06 2.21 37.43
CA THR A 472 4.62 3.56 37.28
C THR A 472 3.70 4.51 36.53
N LEU A 473 2.66 4.00 35.88
CA LEU A 473 1.68 4.78 35.14
C LEU A 473 1.01 5.82 36.07
N ARG A 474 1.07 7.08 35.67
CA ARG A 474 0.45 8.22 36.40
C ARG A 474 -0.55 8.98 35.54
N HIS A 475 -0.40 8.91 34.22
CA HIS A 475 -1.21 9.69 33.29
C HIS A 475 -1.80 8.81 32.19
N ILE A 476 -3.10 9.02 31.95
CA ILE A 476 -3.85 8.49 30.80
C ILE A 476 -4.61 9.68 30.22
N GLY A 477 -4.55 9.88 28.91
CA GLY A 477 -5.20 11.02 28.27
C GLY A 477 -6.69 10.82 28.01
N ARG A 478 -7.15 9.57 27.85
CA ARG A 478 -8.55 9.23 27.48
C ARG A 478 -9.15 8.14 28.38
N ASP A 479 -9.49 6.99 27.81
CA ASP A 479 -10.28 5.93 28.45
C ASP A 479 -9.39 4.86 29.08
N VAL A 480 -9.97 4.10 30.03
CA VAL A 480 -9.44 2.81 30.49
C VAL A 480 -10.48 1.75 30.22
N ALA A 481 -10.14 0.73 29.43
CA ALA A 481 -10.98 -0.43 29.18
C ALA A 481 -10.24 -1.72 29.58
N ILE A 482 -10.81 -2.43 30.54
CA ILE A 482 -10.38 -3.75 31.00
C ILE A 482 -11.57 -4.69 30.75
N TYR A 483 -11.47 -5.46 29.68
CA TYR A 483 -12.60 -6.20 29.12
C TYR A 483 -12.22 -7.64 28.79
N ASP A 484 -13.05 -8.62 29.12
CA ASP A 484 -12.87 -10.02 28.67
C ASP A 484 -11.50 -10.60 29.09
N ASN A 485 -11.08 -10.44 30.35
CA ASN A 485 -9.85 -11.07 30.87
C ASN A 485 -10.22 -12.07 31.96
N ASP A 486 -10.58 -13.29 31.56
CA ASP A 486 -11.23 -14.30 32.40
C ASP A 486 -10.49 -14.64 33.69
N LEU A 487 -9.15 -14.69 33.68
CA LEU A 487 -8.33 -15.00 34.86
C LEU A 487 -7.86 -13.77 35.65
N LEU A 488 -8.25 -12.55 35.26
CA LEU A 488 -7.83 -11.32 35.93
C LEU A 488 -8.44 -11.25 37.32
N THR A 489 -7.61 -11.26 38.36
CA THR A 489 -8.08 -11.28 39.75
C THR A 489 -8.23 -9.89 40.36
N SER A 490 -7.47 -8.92 39.85
CA SER A 490 -7.52 -7.50 40.21
C SER A 490 -6.82 -6.63 39.15
N PRO A 491 -7.20 -5.36 38.96
CA PRO A 491 -6.47 -4.40 38.13
C PRO A 491 -5.21 -3.85 38.84
N SER A 492 -4.60 -4.65 39.72
CA SER A 492 -3.40 -4.25 40.45
C SER A 492 -2.30 -3.90 39.46
N GLY A 493 -1.67 -2.75 39.65
CA GLY A 493 -0.89 -2.07 38.61
C GLY A 493 -1.35 -0.61 38.47
N LEU A 494 -2.65 -0.37 38.36
CA LEU A 494 -3.18 0.99 38.12
C LEU A 494 -3.22 1.91 39.36
N SER A 495 -2.63 1.48 40.48
CA SER A 495 -2.70 2.16 41.80
C SER A 495 -2.16 3.59 41.82
N GLY A 496 -1.40 3.99 40.80
CA GLY A 496 -0.87 5.34 40.64
C GLY A 496 -1.80 6.33 39.94
N ILE A 497 -2.91 5.86 39.37
CA ILE A 497 -3.83 6.69 38.58
C ILE A 497 -4.87 7.33 39.50
N SER A 498 -4.90 8.67 39.48
CA SER A 498 -5.88 9.45 40.26
C SER A 498 -6.99 10.06 39.41
N VAL A 499 -6.78 10.19 38.11
CA VAL A 499 -7.75 10.79 37.19
C VAL A 499 -7.75 9.98 35.90
N ILE A 500 -8.95 9.62 35.43
CA ILE A 500 -9.19 9.10 34.09
C ILE A 500 -10.03 10.17 33.37
N PRO A 501 -9.48 10.94 32.42
CA PRO A 501 -10.22 12.01 31.75
C PRO A 501 -11.43 11.51 30.95
N GLY A 502 -11.33 10.32 30.37
CA GLY A 502 -12.40 9.63 29.67
C GLY A 502 -13.20 8.68 30.56
N GLY A 503 -13.72 7.61 29.96
CA GLY A 503 -14.48 6.58 30.66
C GLY A 503 -13.61 5.47 31.25
N LEU A 504 -14.13 4.83 32.30
CA LEU A 504 -13.57 3.60 32.88
C LEU A 504 -14.56 2.46 32.65
N ARG A 505 -14.14 1.42 31.94
CA ARG A 505 -14.90 0.19 31.71
C ARG A 505 -14.14 -1.00 32.30
N VAL A 506 -14.75 -1.69 33.25
CA VAL A 506 -14.24 -2.94 33.83
C VAL A 506 -15.33 -3.99 33.70
N MET A 507 -15.28 -4.77 32.63
CA MET A 507 -16.38 -5.68 32.30
C MET A 507 -15.92 -7.03 31.83
N GLU A 508 -16.74 -8.06 32.04
CA GLU A 508 -16.47 -9.41 31.53
C GLU A 508 -15.12 -9.96 32.04
N ASN A 509 -14.80 -9.79 33.32
CA ASN A 509 -13.60 -10.39 33.93
C ASN A 509 -14.05 -11.40 35.00
N ASP A 510 -14.20 -12.66 34.60
CA ASP A 510 -14.89 -13.69 35.39
C ASP A 510 -14.24 -13.96 36.76
N SER A 511 -12.90 -13.92 36.84
CA SER A 511 -12.15 -14.15 38.09
C SER A 511 -11.88 -12.88 38.91
N LEU A 512 -12.40 -11.72 38.50
CA LEU A 512 -12.10 -10.44 39.13
C LEU A 512 -12.75 -10.35 40.51
N THR A 513 -11.96 -10.50 41.57
CA THR A 513 -12.47 -10.51 42.95
C THR A 513 -12.50 -9.13 43.61
N SER A 514 -11.66 -8.21 43.12
CA SER A 514 -11.43 -6.90 43.72
C SER A 514 -11.02 -5.86 42.67
N LEU A 515 -11.39 -4.60 42.89
CA LEU A 515 -10.92 -3.44 42.13
C LEU A 515 -9.64 -2.81 42.71
N LYS A 516 -8.92 -3.54 43.56
CA LYS A 516 -7.60 -3.14 44.06
C LYS A 516 -6.67 -2.82 42.88
N GLY A 517 -6.15 -1.61 42.83
CA GLY A 517 -5.61 -0.96 41.64
C GLY A 517 -6.24 0.41 41.41
N PHE A 518 -7.46 0.66 41.87
CA PHE A 518 -8.11 1.97 41.75
C PHE A 518 -8.18 2.77 43.06
N GLU A 519 -7.41 2.41 44.09
CA GLU A 519 -7.50 3.05 45.42
C GLU A 519 -7.13 4.55 45.43
N ALA A 520 -6.41 5.01 44.40
CA ALA A 520 -6.06 6.42 44.23
C ALA A 520 -7.05 7.18 43.32
N LEU A 521 -7.96 6.47 42.63
CA LEU A 521 -8.83 7.04 41.62
C LEU A 521 -9.83 8.02 42.25
N ALA A 522 -9.69 9.30 41.93
CA ALA A 522 -10.50 10.38 42.45
C ALA A 522 -11.54 10.88 41.44
N GLN A 523 -11.26 10.79 40.13
CA GLN A 523 -12.13 11.36 39.09
C GLN A 523 -12.18 10.48 37.83
N VAL A 524 -13.38 10.32 37.29
CA VAL A 524 -13.66 9.78 35.95
C VAL A 524 -14.41 10.84 35.15
N GLY A 525 -13.81 11.38 34.10
CA GLY A 525 -14.39 12.46 33.30
C GLY A 525 -15.41 11.99 32.25
N GLY A 526 -15.51 10.68 32.02
CA GLY A 526 -16.55 10.02 31.24
C GLY A 526 -17.48 9.17 32.12
N GLY A 527 -17.99 8.07 31.55
CA GLY A 527 -18.80 7.10 32.29
C GLY A 527 -17.96 6.03 33.00
N LEU A 528 -18.44 5.56 34.15
CA LEU A 528 -17.88 4.45 34.92
C LEU A 528 -18.81 3.23 34.80
N TYR A 529 -18.33 2.18 34.13
CA TYR A 529 -19.08 0.95 33.87
C TYR A 529 -18.36 -0.24 34.50
N ILE A 530 -18.96 -0.85 35.51
CA ILE A 530 -18.45 -2.06 36.16
C ILE A 530 -19.52 -3.13 36.05
N GLY A 531 -19.28 -4.14 35.23
CA GLY A 531 -20.30 -5.16 35.09
C GLY A 531 -19.89 -6.46 34.45
N LYS A 532 -20.70 -7.51 34.66
CA LYS A 532 -20.36 -8.87 34.27
C LYS A 532 -19.01 -9.32 34.87
N ASN A 533 -18.77 -8.99 36.14
CA ASN A 533 -17.63 -9.50 36.91
C ASN A 533 -18.18 -10.37 38.06
N PRO A 534 -18.58 -11.63 37.78
CA PRO A 534 -19.32 -12.46 38.73
C PRO A 534 -18.56 -12.76 40.04
N ALA A 535 -17.23 -12.73 40.05
CA ALA A 535 -16.44 -12.94 41.26
C ALA A 535 -16.23 -11.67 42.11
N LEU A 536 -16.64 -10.48 41.65
CA LEU A 536 -16.32 -9.20 42.29
C LEU A 536 -17.10 -9.04 43.59
N THR A 537 -16.40 -8.92 44.72
CA THR A 537 -17.04 -8.98 46.05
C THR A 537 -17.33 -7.61 46.68
N SER A 538 -16.56 -6.58 46.32
CA SER A 538 -16.65 -5.23 46.89
C SER A 538 -16.14 -4.16 45.91
N LEU A 539 -16.67 -2.94 46.06
CA LEU A 539 -16.22 -1.72 45.36
C LEU A 539 -15.38 -0.78 46.24
N ASP A 540 -14.97 -1.16 47.46
CA ASP A 540 -14.28 -0.28 48.42
C ASP A 540 -12.98 0.34 47.87
N ALA A 541 -12.37 -0.27 46.85
CA ALA A 541 -11.22 0.32 46.16
C ALA A 541 -11.55 1.65 45.46
N LEU A 542 -12.83 2.00 45.29
CA LEU A 542 -13.29 3.26 44.73
C LEU A 542 -13.68 4.29 45.80
N ASP A 543 -13.33 4.08 47.07
CA ASP A 543 -13.76 4.95 48.16
C ASP A 543 -13.31 6.42 48.01
N ARG A 544 -12.22 6.67 47.28
CA ARG A 544 -11.69 8.02 46.98
C ARG A 544 -12.36 8.69 45.79
N LEU A 545 -13.25 8.01 45.08
CA LEU A 545 -13.88 8.53 43.87
C LEU A 545 -14.83 9.68 44.24
N THR A 546 -14.48 10.89 43.80
CA THR A 546 -15.25 12.12 44.06
C THR A 546 -16.25 12.45 42.95
N THR A 547 -15.88 12.19 41.70
CA THR A 547 -16.66 12.61 40.53
C THR A 547 -16.67 11.57 39.44
N VAL A 548 -17.86 11.28 38.91
CA VAL A 548 -18.08 10.62 37.62
C VAL A 548 -18.87 11.59 36.75
N ALA A 549 -18.27 12.16 35.70
CA ALA A 549 -18.99 13.18 34.92
C ALA A 549 -20.08 12.58 34.01
N GLY A 550 -19.96 11.30 33.63
CA GLY A 550 -20.94 10.55 32.84
C GLY A 550 -21.85 9.63 33.67
N ASP A 551 -22.32 8.55 33.04
CA ASP A 551 -23.12 7.52 33.70
C ASP A 551 -22.26 6.71 34.68
N LEU A 552 -22.84 6.32 35.83
CA LEU A 552 -22.28 5.34 36.75
C LEU A 552 -23.15 4.08 36.69
N GLU A 553 -22.66 3.03 36.05
CA GLU A 553 -23.36 1.75 35.89
C GLU A 553 -22.62 0.61 36.59
N ILE A 554 -23.30 -0.01 37.56
CA ILE A 554 -22.87 -1.23 38.24
C ILE A 554 -23.87 -2.34 37.91
N SER A 555 -23.51 -3.29 37.05
CA SER A 555 -24.45 -4.28 36.56
C SER A 555 -23.92 -5.70 36.46
N ASP A 556 -24.72 -6.72 36.77
CA ASP A 556 -24.33 -8.13 36.53
C ASP A 556 -23.04 -8.55 37.29
N ASN A 557 -22.81 -8.02 38.50
CA ASN A 557 -21.72 -8.44 39.39
C ASN A 557 -22.30 -9.34 40.50
N ASP A 558 -22.45 -10.63 40.21
CA ASP A 558 -23.21 -11.55 41.06
C ASP A 558 -22.59 -11.77 42.45
N GLY A 559 -21.26 -11.75 42.55
CA GLY A 559 -20.51 -11.87 43.80
C GLY A 559 -20.54 -10.64 44.70
N LEU A 560 -21.11 -9.51 44.22
CA LEU A 560 -21.05 -8.24 44.92
C LEU A 560 -21.95 -8.26 46.14
N LEU A 561 -21.37 -8.33 47.34
CA LEU A 561 -22.12 -8.44 48.60
C LEU A 561 -22.49 -7.07 49.17
N VAL A 562 -21.66 -6.07 48.90
CA VAL A 562 -21.85 -4.68 49.33
C VAL A 562 -21.43 -3.75 48.21
N LEU A 563 -22.15 -2.63 48.03
CA LEU A 563 -21.78 -1.59 47.05
C LEU A 563 -20.57 -0.75 47.48
N GLY A 564 -20.07 -0.91 48.72
CA GLY A 564 -19.20 0.07 49.36
C GLY A 564 -19.99 1.29 49.86
N THR A 565 -19.28 2.25 50.47
CA THR A 565 -19.92 3.48 51.00
C THR A 565 -19.83 4.68 50.05
N PHE A 566 -18.97 4.62 49.02
CA PHE A 566 -18.63 5.76 48.15
C PHE A 566 -18.54 7.07 48.97
N PRO A 567 -17.72 7.08 50.04
CA PRO A 567 -17.81 8.10 51.09
C PRO A 567 -17.47 9.50 50.55
N ASP A 568 -16.59 9.56 49.54
CA ASP A 568 -16.12 10.81 48.96
C ASP A 568 -16.87 11.20 47.68
N LEU A 569 -17.83 10.39 47.19
CA LEU A 569 -18.52 10.65 45.93
C LEU A 569 -19.47 11.85 46.05
N GLU A 570 -19.14 12.93 45.35
CA GLU A 570 -19.87 14.19 45.36
C GLU A 570 -20.86 14.31 44.20
N SER A 571 -20.50 13.83 43.00
CA SER A 571 -21.35 13.97 41.81
C SER A 571 -21.25 12.80 40.82
N VAL A 572 -22.41 12.48 40.25
CA VAL A 572 -22.58 11.67 39.03
C VAL A 572 -23.33 12.56 38.04
N GLY A 573 -22.68 12.92 36.94
CA GLY A 573 -23.25 13.85 35.95
C GLY A 573 -24.31 13.20 35.05
N GLY A 574 -24.23 11.88 34.86
CA GLY A 574 -25.21 11.08 34.13
C GLY A 574 -26.17 10.30 35.03
N ARG A 575 -26.57 9.12 34.56
CA ARG A 575 -27.47 8.21 35.28
C ARG A 575 -26.68 7.34 36.26
N LEU A 576 -27.24 7.14 37.44
CA LEU A 576 -26.83 6.08 38.36
C LEU A 576 -27.67 4.83 38.08
N ILE A 577 -27.04 3.76 37.61
CA ILE A 577 -27.68 2.49 37.25
C ILE A 577 -27.06 1.39 38.09
N ILE A 578 -27.87 0.73 38.93
CA ILE A 578 -27.47 -0.45 39.69
C ILE A 578 -28.49 -1.54 39.40
N GLN A 579 -28.09 -2.58 38.68
CA GLN A 579 -29.01 -3.60 38.19
C GLN A 579 -28.38 -4.98 38.15
N ARG A 580 -29.17 -6.03 38.37
CA ARG A 580 -28.72 -7.42 38.22
C ARG A 580 -27.46 -7.79 39.02
N ASN A 581 -27.24 -7.21 40.21
CA ASN A 581 -26.18 -7.63 41.14
C ASN A 581 -26.80 -8.50 42.24
N VAL A 582 -26.88 -9.82 42.03
CA VAL A 582 -27.70 -10.70 42.90
C VAL A 582 -27.16 -10.84 44.31
N GLY A 583 -25.83 -10.77 44.51
CA GLY A 583 -25.19 -10.85 45.82
C GLY A 583 -25.65 -9.78 46.82
N LEU A 584 -26.04 -8.59 46.32
CA LEU A 584 -26.59 -7.50 47.14
C LEU A 584 -27.94 -7.85 47.77
N LEU A 585 -28.65 -8.84 47.22
CA LEU A 585 -29.94 -9.30 47.73
C LEU A 585 -29.79 -10.42 48.77
N GLU A 586 -28.63 -11.08 48.83
CA GLU A 586 -28.37 -12.24 49.69
C GLU A 586 -27.89 -11.89 51.10
N ASP A 587 -27.48 -10.64 51.38
CA ASP A 587 -27.23 -10.15 52.74
C ASP A 587 -28.54 -9.88 53.53
N ARG A 588 -29.47 -10.84 53.45
CA ARG A 588 -30.63 -10.94 54.35
C ARG A 588 -30.37 -12.03 55.37
N ARG A 589 -29.63 -11.67 56.42
CA ARG A 589 -29.71 -12.29 57.75
C ARG A 589 -31.09 -12.12 58.41
N LEU A 590 -32.18 -12.32 57.69
CA LEU A 590 -33.56 -12.36 58.20
C LEU A 590 -34.43 -13.28 57.32
N ARG A 591 -34.25 -14.61 57.46
CA ARG A 591 -35.35 -15.55 57.14
C ARG A 591 -36.15 -15.80 58.41
N PRO A 592 -37.39 -15.29 58.56
CA PRO A 592 -38.28 -15.80 59.59
C PRO A 592 -38.69 -17.21 59.18
N SER A 593 -38.29 -18.18 60.00
CA SER A 593 -38.64 -19.58 59.88
C SER A 593 -40.16 -19.78 59.87
N ARG A 594 -40.76 -20.00 58.69
CA ARG A 594 -42.09 -20.62 58.61
C ARG A 594 -41.93 -22.13 58.62
N ARG A 595 -42.02 -22.72 59.83
CA ARG A 595 -42.36 -24.14 60.01
C ARG A 595 -43.74 -24.37 59.40
N HIS A 596 -43.83 -25.08 58.27
CA HIS A 596 -45.06 -25.74 57.87
C HIS A 596 -44.92 -27.26 58.04
N ARG A 597 -45.83 -27.82 58.85
CA ARG A 597 -46.03 -29.26 59.07
C ARG A 597 -46.57 -29.93 57.79
N GLN A 598 -45.92 -31.05 57.44
CA GLN A 598 -46.41 -32.29 56.82
C GLN A 598 -47.72 -32.29 55.99
N ARG A 599 -47.55 -32.52 54.65
CA ARG A 599 -48.11 -33.59 53.74
C ARG A 599 -49.65 -33.85 53.67
N PRO A 600 -50.20 -34.52 52.61
CA PRO A 600 -49.76 -34.75 51.20
C PRO A 600 -50.90 -34.76 50.10
N VAL A 601 -50.53 -34.70 48.79
CA VAL A 601 -51.02 -35.48 47.58
C VAL A 601 -52.54 -35.35 47.19
N ASP A 602 -53.05 -35.19 45.95
CA ASP A 602 -52.79 -35.67 44.57
C ASP A 602 -53.61 -34.85 43.51
N PRO A 603 -53.73 -35.18 42.19
CA PRO A 603 -53.45 -34.25 41.09
C PRO A 603 -54.69 -34.08 40.16
N ARG A 604 -54.45 -33.69 38.90
CA ARG A 604 -55.37 -33.59 37.74
C ARG A 604 -55.84 -32.16 37.45
N THR A 605 -55.31 -31.55 36.40
CA THR A 605 -55.95 -31.53 35.07
C THR A 605 -55.07 -30.80 34.05
N GLU A 606 -55.20 -31.25 32.80
CA GLU A 606 -54.39 -30.98 31.62
C GLU A 606 -54.64 -29.58 31.01
N GLN A 607 -53.56 -29.00 30.47
CA GLN A 607 -53.31 -28.12 29.28
C GLN A 607 -54.48 -27.58 28.39
N PRO A 608 -54.29 -26.69 27.36
CA PRO A 608 -53.13 -25.85 26.94
C PRO A 608 -53.49 -24.39 26.48
N TRP A 609 -52.47 -23.65 26.00
CA TRP A 609 -52.43 -22.46 25.10
C TRP A 609 -52.30 -21.05 25.69
N GLY A 610 -51.32 -20.30 25.16
CA GLY A 610 -51.43 -18.85 25.03
C GLY A 610 -50.11 -18.08 25.11
N HIS A 611 -49.39 -17.95 24.00
CA HIS A 611 -48.34 -16.95 23.82
C HIS A 611 -48.82 -15.56 24.27
N ARG A 612 -48.06 -14.89 25.15
CA ARG A 612 -48.05 -13.43 25.23
C ARG A 612 -46.61 -12.91 25.34
N ARG A 613 -46.26 -12.12 24.33
CA ARG A 613 -45.07 -11.28 24.23
C ARG A 613 -44.93 -10.42 25.49
N LEU A 614 -43.76 -10.44 26.11
CA LEU A 614 -43.35 -9.46 27.11
C LEU A 614 -42.63 -8.32 26.40
N GLN A 615 -43.14 -7.10 26.57
CA GLN A 615 -42.39 -5.88 26.29
C GLN A 615 -41.51 -5.53 27.50
N PRO A 616 -40.30 -4.97 27.30
CA PRO A 616 -39.43 -4.56 28.39
C PRO A 616 -39.73 -3.11 28.78
N SER A 617 -40.20 -2.88 30.00
CA SER A 617 -39.95 -1.63 30.75
C SER A 617 -40.59 -1.74 32.13
N GLN A 618 -39.82 -2.19 33.13
CA GLN A 618 -40.10 -1.87 34.52
C GLN A 618 -38.84 -2.08 35.35
N VAL A 619 -38.26 -0.96 35.77
CA VAL A 619 -37.23 -0.84 36.80
C VAL A 619 -37.79 -1.42 38.10
N LEU A 620 -37.17 -2.47 38.62
CA LEU A 620 -37.48 -3.04 39.94
C LEU A 620 -36.51 -2.42 40.96
N HIS A 621 -36.97 -1.38 41.65
CA HIS A 621 -36.45 -1.03 42.97
C HIS A 621 -37.14 -1.93 44.01
N GLU A 622 -36.49 -3.03 44.40
CA GLU A 622 -36.83 -3.68 45.67
C GLU A 622 -35.55 -4.09 46.41
N GLY A 623 -35.17 -3.30 47.43
CA GLY A 623 -34.40 -3.82 48.55
C GLY A 623 -33.11 -3.10 48.96
N LEU A 624 -32.62 -2.10 48.22
CA LEU A 624 -31.40 -1.37 48.61
C LEU A 624 -31.75 -0.14 49.45
N ASP A 625 -31.27 -0.08 50.70
CA ASP A 625 -31.32 1.13 51.52
C ASP A 625 -30.27 2.11 51.01
N LEU A 626 -30.72 3.06 50.20
CA LEU A 626 -29.90 4.12 49.62
C LEU A 626 -29.68 5.31 50.57
N SER A 627 -30.13 5.22 51.84
CA SER A 627 -30.08 6.35 52.80
C SER A 627 -28.68 6.65 53.37
N SER A 628 -27.73 5.73 53.17
CA SER A 628 -26.32 5.87 53.57
C SER A 628 -25.43 6.59 52.55
N PHE A 629 -25.97 6.99 51.39
CA PHE A 629 -25.21 7.63 50.30
C PHE A 629 -25.38 9.16 50.35
N PRO A 630 -24.31 9.94 50.60
CA PRO A 630 -24.37 11.40 50.60
C PRO A 630 -24.85 11.99 49.25
N ALA A 631 -24.39 11.41 48.13
CA ALA A 631 -24.74 11.83 46.76
C ALA A 631 -26.23 11.62 46.41
N LEU A 632 -26.88 10.59 46.94
CA LEU A 632 -28.28 10.28 46.65
C LEU A 632 -29.27 11.23 47.36
N ARG A 633 -28.81 12.02 48.34
CA ARG A 633 -29.62 13.13 48.88
C ARG A 633 -29.82 14.25 47.86
N MET A 634 -28.87 14.48 46.94
CA MET A 634 -28.99 15.55 45.93
C MET A 634 -29.96 15.20 44.78
N LEU A 635 -30.02 13.94 44.35
CA LEU A 635 -30.93 13.51 43.26
C LEU A 635 -32.42 13.49 43.66
N SER A 636 -32.72 13.42 44.96
CA SER A 636 -34.11 13.49 45.46
C SER A 636 -34.77 14.87 45.32
N GLY A 637 -34.01 15.90 44.95
CA GLY A 637 -34.47 17.31 44.85
C GLY A 637 -35.00 17.75 43.48
N LEU A 638 -34.83 16.97 42.40
CA LEU A 638 -35.10 17.44 41.03
C LEU A 638 -36.35 16.83 40.35
N GLN A 639 -37.11 15.95 41.02
CA GLN A 639 -38.41 15.47 40.50
C GLN A 639 -39.60 16.15 41.18
N ARG A 640 -39.71 17.47 41.08
CA ARG A 640 -41.02 18.16 41.21
C ARG A 640 -41.15 19.30 40.23
N GLY A 641 -41.74 18.99 39.09
CA GLY A 641 -42.41 19.99 38.26
C GLY A 641 -42.25 19.70 36.78
N HIS A 642 -43.30 19.17 36.16
CA HIS A 642 -43.91 19.72 34.95
C HIS A 642 -45.16 18.91 34.59
N GLN A 643 -46.34 19.53 34.74
CA GLN A 643 -47.56 19.06 34.11
C GLN A 643 -47.51 19.38 32.61
N PRO A 644 -48.03 18.52 31.71
CA PRO A 644 -48.09 18.83 30.29
C PRO A 644 -49.30 19.74 29.98
N ARG A 645 -49.03 20.90 29.37
CA ARG A 645 -50.03 21.71 28.67
C ARG A 645 -50.46 21.00 27.40
N ARG A 646 -51.78 20.87 27.21
CA ARG A 646 -52.42 20.55 25.94
C ARG A 646 -52.39 21.79 25.05
N GLU A 647 -51.90 21.67 23.82
CA GLU A 647 -52.21 22.61 22.74
C GLU A 647 -53.11 21.94 21.70
N LEU A 648 -54.15 22.69 21.33
CA LEU A 648 -55.17 22.40 20.33
C LEU A 648 -54.77 23.11 19.02
N HIS A 649 -55.14 22.46 17.91
CA HIS A 649 -55.18 22.98 16.54
C HIS A 649 -55.39 24.51 16.42
N HIS A 650 -54.50 25.20 15.71
CA HIS A 650 -54.69 25.60 14.30
C HIS A 650 -53.42 26.17 13.68
#